data_AF-A0A919KR87-F1
#
_entry.id   AF-A0A919KR87-F1
#
_cell.length_a   1.000
_cell.length_b   1.000
_cell.length_c   1.000
_cell.angle_alpha   90.00
_cell.angle_beta   90.00
_cell.angle_gamma   90.00
#
_symmetry.space_group_name_H-M   'P 1'
#
loop_
_entity.id
_entity.type
_entity.pdbx_description
1 polymer ?
#
loop_
_entity_poly.entity_id
_entity_poly.type
_entity_poly.pdbx_seq_one_letter_code
_entity_poly.pdbx_strand_id
1 'polypeptide(L)'
;MGVAMLLTGAIVATAFMLLFQGSVANGADRLADGAGELNDGVQADLVSGVGALSAGATDLNDGVQNDVVPGVEALADGAGQLDSGAGELRAGVIKLHDGSKKIADGTAETAEDVSDLADASLLLTDGSTKLNDGLGTLNDGLGTLNAKAPELADGAQKLAGGSLLVQAGIVKVSEGVTPLAAGAQQLADGAQTVAAGAGVVNDAAAQLADGSAQVHDGNRALNGGLSQLAASNNAILGGTSSVLVGAGELAVGAAALDQGADQVAGGLAQLNAAAPALVEGAGNVAAGASNVADGAKSVSGGVAAAQGGADTLATKIGGLVSGADQVRAGNLALQEKLTQLAGATDDPTLKAQLEALAASSGGLAAGAEQVSTGAAQARDGAAGLASNLGTLSIGATKVSNGAEAVAVGSAGVSAGVQKVAGGLQPLAAGAAGLAAGSEQLKVGSATLQAGVGKLAPGIQQYVAGVGSAYLGSSTLVEGAGRLADGNAMLAQNTPKLAAGTEVIAFGNATLAAGTGQLEGGLPALLSGATRVADGNVELAGKTPALVSGVERLHDGSEQLYDGSGRLVDGIIEVRDRVVPKVEKSQRLADGSVKVRDGLKEARLGTRTLVDGTGALDEGTQTLAAGATTLADGTQQLADGSVKLMDGTTLVASGTTQLSDGTGLLRTSVDGSGAGTVGVIVILAAALGVLLAVAGLILLGRRRA
;
A
#
# COMPACT_ATOMS: atom_id res chain seq x y z
N MET A 1 -121.53 134.56 188.91
CA MET A 1 -120.99 133.21 189.25
C MET A 1 -120.65 132.52 187.94
N GLY A 2 -119.53 131.79 187.80
CA GLY A 2 -119.33 130.90 186.65
C GLY A 2 -118.02 131.01 185.87
N VAL A 3 -116.98 131.53 186.50
CA VAL A 3 -115.57 131.19 186.23
C VAL A 3 -115.38 129.73 186.65
N ALA A 4 -114.97 128.79 185.78
CA ALA A 4 -114.07 127.66 186.13
C ALA A 4 -114.00 126.49 185.11
N MET A 5 -115.04 126.08 184.36
CA MET A 5 -114.99 124.80 183.61
C MET A 5 -114.37 124.87 182.20
N LEU A 6 -113.44 125.80 182.06
CA LEU A 6 -112.77 126.20 180.83
C LEU A 6 -111.56 125.32 180.41
N LEU A 7 -111.04 124.34 181.18
CA LEU A 7 -109.67 123.80 180.93
C LEU A 7 -109.46 122.29 180.67
N THR A 8 -110.44 121.42 180.89
CA THR A 8 -110.34 119.94 180.83
C THR A 8 -110.00 119.26 179.49
N GLY A 9 -111.02 119.09 178.64
CA GLY A 9 -111.08 118.00 177.66
C GLY A 9 -110.61 118.33 176.24
N ALA A 10 -110.33 119.59 175.95
CA ALA A 10 -109.81 120.04 174.66
C ALA A 10 -108.52 119.31 174.21
N ILE A 11 -107.79 118.69 175.14
CA ILE A 11 -106.54 117.99 174.86
C ILE A 11 -106.78 116.66 174.12
N VAL A 12 -107.91 115.98 174.34
CA VAL A 12 -108.14 114.66 173.73
C VAL A 12 -108.54 114.76 172.26
N ALA A 13 -109.30 115.79 171.91
CA ALA A 13 -109.72 116.02 170.52
C ALA A 13 -108.52 116.31 169.61
N THR A 14 -107.50 117.01 170.13
CA THR A 14 -106.36 117.46 169.31
C THR A 14 -105.39 116.32 169.00
N ALA A 15 -105.27 115.32 169.90
CA ALA A 15 -104.38 114.18 169.67
C ALA A 15 -104.90 113.20 168.61
N PHE A 16 -106.22 113.00 168.53
CA PHE A 16 -106.80 112.03 167.59
C PHE A 16 -106.70 112.50 166.13
N MET A 17 -106.72 113.81 165.91
CA MET A 17 -106.73 114.37 164.56
C MET A 17 -105.37 114.23 163.86
N LEU A 18 -104.27 114.31 164.60
CA LEU A 18 -102.91 114.21 164.03
C LEU A 18 -102.53 112.77 163.66
N LEU A 19 -103.08 111.76 164.34
CA LEU A 19 -102.80 110.35 164.03
C LEU A 19 -103.49 109.86 162.76
N PHE A 20 -104.64 110.45 162.38
CA PHE A 20 -105.40 109.99 161.22
C PHE A 20 -104.86 110.53 159.88
N GLN A 21 -104.14 111.65 159.89
CA GLN A 21 -103.56 112.22 158.67
C GLN A 21 -102.37 111.40 158.12
N GLY A 22 -101.57 110.78 158.99
CA GLY A 22 -100.38 110.05 158.55
C GLY A 22 -100.66 108.75 157.78
N SER A 23 -101.78 108.08 158.05
CA SER A 23 -102.09 106.79 157.44
C SER A 23 -102.69 106.90 156.03
N VAL A 24 -103.31 108.03 155.66
CA VAL A 24 -103.93 108.20 154.34
C VAL A 24 -102.90 108.55 153.27
N ALA A 25 -101.90 109.39 153.57
CA ALA A 25 -100.87 109.81 152.62
C ALA A 25 -100.03 108.63 152.09
N ASN A 26 -99.57 107.76 152.99
CA ASN A 26 -98.76 106.59 152.63
C ASN A 26 -99.49 105.60 151.70
N GLY A 27 -100.82 105.52 151.78
CA GLY A 27 -101.61 104.67 150.90
C GLY A 27 -101.67 105.17 149.45
N ALA A 28 -101.65 106.50 149.25
CA ALA A 28 -101.71 107.09 147.93
C ALA A 28 -100.38 106.95 147.16
N ASP A 29 -99.24 107.13 147.84
CA ASP A 29 -97.91 107.02 147.20
C ASP A 29 -97.68 105.62 146.61
N ARG A 30 -98.05 104.58 147.36
CA ARG A 30 -97.91 103.19 146.87
C ARG A 30 -98.78 102.87 145.66
N LEU A 31 -99.87 103.59 145.44
CA LEU A 31 -100.77 103.35 144.30
C LEU A 31 -100.30 104.06 143.03
N ALA A 32 -99.69 105.25 143.15
CA ALA A 32 -99.20 106.03 142.01
C ALA A 32 -97.96 105.41 141.36
N ASP A 33 -96.99 104.98 142.18
CA ASP A 33 -95.74 104.38 141.70
C ASP A 33 -96.04 103.09 140.90
N GLY A 34 -96.95 102.26 141.40
CA GLY A 34 -97.38 101.03 140.72
C GLY A 34 -98.15 101.27 139.41
N ALA A 35 -98.84 102.40 139.26
CA ALA A 35 -99.52 102.75 138.01
C ALA A 35 -98.56 103.29 136.95
N GLY A 36 -97.48 103.99 137.36
CA GLY A 36 -96.43 104.48 136.47
C GLY A 36 -95.60 103.35 135.87
N GLU A 37 -95.14 102.42 136.71
CA GLU A 37 -94.37 101.25 136.23
C GLU A 37 -95.16 100.40 135.21
N LEU A 38 -96.49 100.30 135.36
CA LEU A 38 -97.32 99.56 134.42
C LEU A 38 -97.44 100.24 133.05
N ASN A 39 -97.50 101.57 133.00
CA ASN A 39 -97.66 102.30 131.74
C ASN A 39 -96.38 102.26 130.88
N ASP A 40 -95.22 102.39 131.52
CA ASP A 40 -93.94 102.42 130.81
C ASP A 40 -93.63 101.05 130.20
N GLY A 41 -93.95 99.96 130.91
CA GLY A 41 -93.79 98.59 130.38
C GLY A 41 -94.66 98.29 129.16
N VAL A 42 -95.87 98.85 129.07
CA VAL A 42 -96.74 98.61 127.91
C VAL A 42 -96.26 99.36 126.67
N GLN A 43 -95.80 100.60 126.81
CA GLN A 43 -95.35 101.40 125.66
C GLN A 43 -93.97 100.99 125.14
N ALA A 44 -93.01 100.76 126.04
CA ALA A 44 -91.64 100.49 125.64
C ALA A 44 -91.50 99.11 124.98
N ASP A 45 -92.13 98.09 125.57
CA ASP A 45 -91.81 96.71 125.20
C ASP A 45 -92.85 96.09 124.26
N LEU A 46 -94.14 96.29 124.52
CA LEU A 46 -95.19 95.55 123.82
C LEU A 46 -95.55 96.13 122.44
N VAL A 47 -95.65 97.46 122.33
CA VAL A 47 -96.02 98.11 121.05
C VAL A 47 -94.85 98.06 120.06
N SER A 48 -93.64 98.38 120.50
CA SER A 48 -92.45 98.34 119.65
C SER A 48 -92.13 96.94 119.15
N GLY A 49 -92.28 95.92 120.00
CA GLY A 49 -91.99 94.53 119.63
C GLY A 49 -92.92 93.98 118.55
N VAL A 50 -94.20 94.34 118.59
CA VAL A 50 -95.17 93.85 117.59
C VAL A 50 -95.04 94.57 116.25
N GLY A 51 -94.66 95.86 116.23
CA GLY A 51 -94.37 96.57 114.98
C GLY A 51 -93.19 95.98 114.21
N ALA A 52 -92.13 95.56 114.90
CA ALA A 52 -90.98 94.91 114.27
C ALA A 52 -91.35 93.55 113.63
N LEU A 53 -92.26 92.80 114.26
CA LEU A 53 -92.73 91.51 113.72
C LEU A 53 -93.49 91.68 112.39
N SER A 54 -94.30 92.73 112.26
CA SER A 54 -95.09 92.98 111.05
C SER A 54 -94.24 93.36 109.83
N ALA A 55 -93.22 94.19 110.02
CA ALA A 55 -92.29 94.53 108.95
C ALA A 55 -91.50 93.30 108.47
N GLY A 56 -90.95 92.52 109.40
CA GLY A 56 -90.16 91.33 109.04
C GLY A 56 -90.95 90.24 108.31
N ALA A 57 -92.25 90.10 108.61
CA ALA A 57 -93.10 89.15 107.91
C ALA A 57 -93.40 89.58 106.46
N THR A 58 -93.48 90.89 106.18
CA THR A 58 -93.69 91.42 104.83
C THR A 58 -92.44 91.27 103.97
N ASP A 59 -91.26 91.62 104.53
CA ASP A 59 -89.97 91.46 103.85
C ASP A 59 -89.70 90.00 103.45
N LEU A 60 -90.08 89.04 104.32
CA LEU A 60 -89.95 87.62 104.02
C LEU A 60 -90.81 87.19 102.82
N ASN A 61 -92.02 87.73 102.69
CA ASN A 61 -92.92 87.38 101.58
C ASN A 61 -92.38 87.87 100.23
N ASP A 62 -91.90 89.11 100.18
CA ASP A 62 -91.37 89.68 98.95
C ASP A 62 -90.10 88.97 98.48
N GLY A 63 -89.25 88.53 99.42
CA GLY A 63 -88.06 87.73 99.09
C GLY A 63 -88.40 86.37 98.46
N VAL A 64 -89.46 85.70 98.92
CA VAL A 64 -89.86 84.41 98.32
C VAL A 64 -90.44 84.60 96.92
N GLN A 65 -91.32 85.59 96.72
CA GLN A 65 -91.97 85.80 95.43
C GLN A 65 -91.02 86.31 94.34
N ASN A 66 -90.10 87.21 94.69
CA ASN A 66 -89.28 87.88 93.67
C ASN A 66 -87.95 87.16 93.40
N ASP A 67 -87.38 86.45 94.37
CA ASP A 67 -86.06 85.84 94.22
C ASP A 67 -86.11 84.31 94.09
N VAL A 68 -86.91 83.64 94.93
CA VAL A 68 -86.87 82.17 95.01
C VAL A 68 -87.59 81.51 93.84
N VAL A 69 -88.80 81.96 93.49
CA VAL A 69 -89.58 81.33 92.39
C VAL A 69 -88.86 81.43 91.03
N PRO A 70 -88.41 82.61 90.56
CA PRO A 70 -87.72 82.71 89.27
C PRO A 70 -86.37 81.98 89.24
N GLY A 71 -85.67 81.93 90.38
CA GLY A 71 -84.38 81.25 90.50
C GLY A 71 -84.48 79.74 90.28
N VAL A 72 -85.56 79.11 90.72
CA VAL A 72 -85.76 77.66 90.54
C VAL A 72 -86.21 77.34 89.10
N GLU A 73 -86.99 78.19 88.46
CA GLU A 73 -87.36 78.01 87.04
C GLU A 73 -86.13 78.05 86.12
N ALA A 74 -85.19 78.97 86.35
CA ALA A 74 -83.94 79.05 85.58
C ALA A 74 -83.03 77.81 85.76
N LEU A 75 -83.08 77.18 86.94
CA LEU A 75 -82.30 75.96 87.21
C LEU A 75 -82.83 74.76 86.39
N ALA A 76 -84.14 74.68 86.17
CA ALA A 76 -84.74 73.61 85.38
C ALA A 76 -84.33 73.68 83.90
N ASP A 77 -84.36 74.86 83.28
CA ASP A 77 -83.90 75.03 81.89
C ASP A 77 -82.42 74.66 81.70
N GLY A 78 -81.58 75.00 82.69
CA GLY A 78 -80.17 74.65 82.68
C GLY A 78 -79.91 73.14 82.71
N ALA A 79 -80.75 72.38 83.43
CA ALA A 79 -80.65 70.92 83.47
C ALA A 79 -80.98 70.28 82.10
N GLY A 80 -82.01 70.77 81.42
CA GLY A 80 -82.38 70.29 80.07
C GLY A 80 -81.31 70.53 79.00
N GLN A 81 -80.57 71.65 79.06
CA GLN A 81 -79.46 71.92 78.14
C GLN A 81 -78.28 70.95 78.34
N LEU A 82 -77.99 70.57 79.58
CA LEU A 82 -76.91 69.66 79.91
C LEU A 82 -77.15 68.25 79.35
N ASP A 83 -78.39 67.78 79.37
CA ASP A 83 -78.78 66.46 78.85
C ASP A 83 -78.54 66.34 77.33
N SER A 84 -78.90 67.38 76.57
CA SER A 84 -78.67 67.43 75.12
C SER A 84 -77.18 67.41 74.76
N GLY A 85 -76.35 68.16 75.50
CA GLY A 85 -74.90 68.19 75.28
C GLY A 85 -74.22 66.84 75.55
N ALA A 86 -74.68 66.10 76.55
CA ALA A 86 -74.16 64.76 76.85
C ALA A 86 -74.44 63.76 75.70
N GLY A 87 -75.58 63.90 75.00
CA GLY A 87 -75.94 63.09 73.84
C GLY A 87 -74.99 63.23 72.65
N GLU A 88 -74.57 64.46 72.33
CA GLU A 88 -73.67 64.74 71.19
C GLU A 88 -72.26 64.16 71.40
N LEU A 89 -71.72 64.26 72.62
CA LEU A 89 -70.40 63.76 72.96
C LEU A 89 -70.26 62.26 72.70
N ARG A 90 -71.30 61.47 73.03
CA ARG A 90 -71.31 60.01 72.80
C ARG A 90 -71.21 59.65 71.31
N ALA A 91 -71.83 60.42 70.43
CA ALA A 91 -71.77 60.17 68.99
C ALA A 91 -70.37 60.43 68.41
N GLY A 92 -69.67 61.46 68.92
CA GLY A 92 -68.30 61.78 68.52
C GLY A 92 -67.31 60.65 68.84
N VAL A 93 -67.41 60.06 70.05
CA VAL A 93 -66.54 58.96 70.49
C VAL A 93 -66.65 57.73 69.58
N ILE A 94 -67.84 57.43 69.06
CA ILE A 94 -68.07 56.26 68.17
C ILE A 94 -67.32 56.42 66.84
N LYS A 95 -67.38 57.60 66.21
CA LYS A 95 -66.68 57.84 64.92
C LYS A 95 -65.17 57.70 65.04
N LEU A 96 -64.59 58.13 66.16
CA LEU A 96 -63.13 58.08 66.35
C LEU A 96 -62.61 56.64 66.47
N HIS A 97 -63.38 55.76 67.12
CA HIS A 97 -63.03 54.34 67.26
C HIS A 97 -62.92 53.64 65.88
N ASP A 98 -63.83 53.93 64.96
CA ASP A 98 -63.84 53.30 63.63
C ASP A 98 -62.69 53.78 62.73
N GLY A 99 -62.30 55.06 62.85
CA GLY A 99 -61.12 55.60 62.17
C GLY A 99 -59.83 54.90 62.60
N SER A 100 -59.66 54.63 63.89
CA SER A 100 -58.49 53.94 64.44
C SER A 100 -58.33 52.51 63.93
N LYS A 101 -59.43 51.81 63.63
CA LYS A 101 -59.40 50.44 63.10
C LYS A 101 -58.82 50.39 61.67
N LYS A 102 -59.21 51.33 60.80
CA LYS A 102 -58.74 51.38 59.40
C LYS A 102 -57.23 51.59 59.28
N ILE A 103 -56.63 52.36 60.18
CA ILE A 103 -55.18 52.61 60.17
C ILE A 103 -54.39 51.35 60.53
N ALA A 104 -54.87 50.57 61.50
CA ALA A 104 -54.20 49.34 61.92
C ALA A 104 -54.16 48.30 60.77
N ASP A 105 -55.29 48.12 60.07
CA ASP A 105 -55.40 47.13 58.98
C ASP A 105 -54.48 47.50 57.79
N GLY A 106 -54.44 48.77 57.36
CA GLY A 106 -53.58 49.19 56.24
C GLY A 106 -52.07 49.15 56.53
N THR A 107 -51.68 49.19 57.81
CA THR A 107 -50.26 49.12 58.18
C THR A 107 -49.72 47.68 58.12
N ALA A 108 -50.58 46.67 58.32
CA ALA A 108 -50.22 45.26 58.22
C ALA A 108 -49.94 44.84 56.76
N GLU A 109 -50.77 45.28 55.81
CA GLU A 109 -50.60 45.02 54.37
C GLU A 109 -49.26 45.56 53.83
N THR A 110 -48.86 46.77 54.26
CA THR A 110 -47.57 47.36 53.84
C THR A 110 -46.34 46.59 54.35
N ALA A 111 -46.45 45.83 55.45
CA ALA A 111 -45.32 45.08 55.98
C ALA A 111 -45.03 43.81 55.16
N GLU A 112 -46.06 43.16 54.62
CA GLU A 112 -45.92 41.98 53.76
C GLU A 112 -45.29 42.33 52.40
N ASP A 113 -45.78 43.37 51.72
CA ASP A 113 -45.26 43.82 50.42
C ASP A 113 -43.76 44.17 50.44
N VAL A 114 -43.26 44.69 51.56
CA VAL A 114 -41.84 45.06 51.68
C VAL A 114 -40.95 43.85 51.93
N SER A 115 -41.47 42.76 52.50
CA SER A 115 -40.73 41.51 52.67
C SER A 115 -40.49 40.84 51.31
N ASP A 116 -41.51 40.77 50.45
CA ASP A 116 -41.41 40.19 49.11
C ASP A 116 -40.39 40.93 48.22
N LEU A 117 -40.31 42.26 48.38
CA LEU A 117 -39.33 43.08 47.68
C LEU A 117 -37.87 42.78 48.09
N ALA A 118 -37.64 42.42 49.36
CA ALA A 118 -36.31 42.07 49.85
C ALA A 118 -35.80 40.75 49.24
N ASP A 119 -36.65 39.73 49.17
CA ASP A 119 -36.32 38.41 48.61
C ASP A 119 -36.08 38.47 47.09
N ALA A 120 -36.89 39.25 46.37
CA ALA A 120 -36.68 39.48 44.94
C ALA A 120 -35.30 40.13 44.65
N SER A 121 -34.83 41.02 45.52
CA SER A 121 -33.51 41.65 45.35
C SER A 121 -32.34 40.67 45.51
N LEU A 122 -32.46 39.67 46.40
CA LEU A 122 -31.42 38.65 46.61
C LEU A 122 -31.29 37.73 45.39
N LEU A 123 -32.41 37.29 44.82
CA LEU A 123 -32.42 36.45 43.63
C LEU A 123 -31.84 37.18 42.41
N LEU A 124 -32.17 38.46 42.25
CA LEU A 124 -31.67 39.28 41.15
C LEU A 124 -30.16 39.56 41.29
N THR A 125 -29.65 39.68 42.52
CA THR A 125 -28.21 39.83 42.80
C THR A 125 -27.43 38.59 42.39
N ASP A 126 -27.88 37.38 42.77
CA ASP A 126 -27.22 36.11 42.41
C ASP A 126 -27.26 35.82 40.89
N GLY A 127 -28.37 36.17 40.23
CA GLY A 127 -28.45 36.07 38.76
C GLY A 127 -27.45 36.99 38.05
N SER A 128 -27.26 38.19 38.57
CA SER A 128 -26.38 39.20 37.97
C SER A 128 -24.89 38.91 38.20
N THR A 129 -24.51 38.32 39.33
CA THR A 129 -23.12 37.88 39.58
C THR A 129 -22.73 36.70 38.67
N LYS A 130 -23.60 35.71 38.49
CA LYS A 130 -23.36 34.60 37.55
C LYS A 130 -23.18 35.07 36.11
N LEU A 131 -23.96 36.07 35.68
CA LEU A 131 -23.78 36.68 34.36
C LEU A 131 -22.41 37.35 34.23
N ASN A 132 -21.99 38.10 35.24
CA ASN A 132 -20.68 38.77 35.26
C ASN A 132 -19.53 37.76 35.13
N ASP A 133 -19.54 36.68 35.91
CA ASP A 133 -18.48 35.66 35.88
C ASP A 133 -18.40 34.94 34.51
N GLY A 134 -19.56 34.67 33.90
CA GLY A 134 -19.65 34.09 32.56
C GLY A 134 -19.07 35.00 31.48
N LEU A 135 -19.34 36.31 31.57
CA LEU A 135 -18.77 37.31 30.66
C LEU A 135 -17.26 37.47 30.84
N GLY A 136 -16.73 37.34 32.06
CA GLY A 136 -15.30 37.35 32.33
C GLY A 136 -14.58 36.17 31.64
N THR A 137 -15.14 34.97 31.77
CA THR A 137 -14.61 33.76 31.09
C THR A 137 -14.62 33.89 29.57
N LEU A 138 -15.68 34.50 29.00
CA LEU A 138 -15.78 34.76 27.57
C LEU A 138 -14.69 35.74 27.11
N ASN A 139 -14.44 36.81 27.88
CA ASN A 139 -13.44 37.81 27.54
C ASN A 139 -12.01 37.21 27.49
N ASP A 140 -11.65 36.39 28.49
CA ASP A 140 -10.36 35.69 28.54
C ASP A 140 -10.16 34.75 27.34
N GLY A 141 -11.21 34.03 26.94
CA GLY A 141 -11.21 33.15 25.77
C GLY A 141 -11.01 33.93 24.46
N LEU A 142 -11.68 35.06 24.32
CA LEU A 142 -11.55 35.94 23.15
C LEU A 142 -10.17 36.62 23.10
N GLY A 143 -9.59 37.00 24.24
CA GLY A 143 -8.24 37.53 24.34
C GLY A 143 -7.18 36.51 23.89
N THR A 144 -7.33 35.25 24.28
CA THR A 144 -6.46 34.14 23.83
C THR A 144 -6.56 33.94 22.31
N LEU A 145 -7.78 33.97 21.77
CA LEU A 145 -8.00 33.82 20.33
C LEU A 145 -7.37 34.98 19.53
N ASN A 146 -7.50 36.21 20.02
CA ASN A 146 -6.92 37.38 19.37
C ASN A 146 -5.39 37.30 19.33
N ALA A 147 -4.76 36.87 20.43
CA ALA A 147 -3.30 36.69 20.50
C ALA A 147 -2.77 35.62 19.53
N LYS A 148 -3.58 34.62 19.17
CA LYS A 148 -3.21 33.53 18.25
C LYS A 148 -3.53 33.81 16.78
N ALA A 149 -4.32 34.83 16.49
CA ALA A 149 -4.71 35.13 15.12
C ALA A 149 -3.57 35.61 14.19
N PRO A 150 -2.51 36.31 14.67
CA PRO A 150 -1.32 36.58 13.86
C PRO A 150 -0.55 35.31 13.44
N GLU A 151 -0.49 34.28 14.30
CA GLU A 151 0.13 32.98 13.97
C GLU A 151 -0.65 32.27 12.85
N LEU A 152 -1.99 32.41 12.83
CA LEU A 152 -2.84 31.88 11.76
C LEU A 152 -2.59 32.57 10.42
N ALA A 153 -2.40 33.89 10.42
CA ALA A 153 -2.10 34.66 9.21
C ALA A 153 -0.73 34.28 8.61
N ASP A 154 0.30 34.17 9.46
CA ASP A 154 1.65 33.75 9.05
C ASP A 154 1.64 32.30 8.51
N GLY A 155 0.90 31.39 9.16
CA GLY A 155 0.69 30.03 8.69
C GLY A 155 0.05 29.96 7.30
N ALA A 156 -0.97 30.78 7.04
CA ALA A 156 -1.63 30.86 5.73
C ALA A 156 -0.69 31.41 4.64
N GLN A 157 0.15 32.41 4.95
CA GLN A 157 1.14 32.94 4.01
C GLN A 157 2.26 31.95 3.69
N LYS A 158 2.78 31.23 4.69
CA LYS A 158 3.76 30.15 4.47
C LYS A 158 3.20 29.05 3.58
N LEU A 159 1.92 28.69 3.78
CA LEU A 159 1.24 27.69 2.97
C LEU A 159 1.07 28.17 1.51
N ALA A 160 0.71 29.44 1.29
CA ALA A 160 0.65 30.04 -0.05
C ALA A 160 2.02 30.04 -0.75
N GLY A 161 3.10 30.40 -0.05
CA GLY A 161 4.47 30.33 -0.58
C GLY A 161 4.90 28.90 -0.93
N GLY A 162 4.55 27.93 -0.08
CA GLY A 162 4.78 26.51 -0.35
C GLY A 162 4.04 26.00 -1.59
N SER A 163 2.80 26.43 -1.81
CA SER A 163 2.02 26.06 -3.00
C SER A 163 2.63 26.61 -4.31
N LEU A 164 3.24 27.80 -4.28
CA LEU A 164 3.95 28.36 -5.44
C LEU A 164 5.22 27.58 -5.79
N LEU A 165 5.97 27.11 -4.78
CA LEU A 165 7.13 26.22 -5.00
C LEU A 165 6.72 24.88 -5.62
N VAL A 166 5.57 24.33 -5.20
CA VAL A 166 5.00 23.12 -5.81
C VAL A 166 4.64 23.37 -7.28
N GLN A 167 4.03 24.51 -7.62
CA GLN A 167 3.74 24.88 -9.01
C GLN A 167 5.03 24.97 -9.86
N ALA A 168 6.06 25.66 -9.35
CA ALA A 168 7.35 25.76 -10.03
C ALA A 168 8.02 24.38 -10.22
N GLY A 169 7.90 23.50 -9.23
CA GLY A 169 8.35 22.12 -9.32
C GLY A 169 7.62 21.32 -10.42
N ILE A 170 6.30 21.48 -10.52
CA ILE A 170 5.47 20.82 -11.55
C ILE A 170 5.87 21.30 -12.97
N VAL A 171 6.09 22.61 -13.16
CA VAL A 171 6.56 23.16 -14.44
C VAL A 171 7.92 22.59 -14.82
N LYS A 172 8.86 22.54 -13.87
CA LYS A 172 10.20 21.97 -14.11
C LYS A 172 10.16 20.48 -14.46
N VAL A 173 9.24 19.72 -13.85
CA VAL A 173 8.98 18.33 -14.25
C VAL A 173 8.41 18.26 -15.66
N SER A 174 7.46 19.13 -16.01
CA SER A 174 6.87 19.20 -17.36
C SER A 174 7.92 19.44 -18.45
N GLU A 175 8.87 20.36 -18.23
CA GLU A 175 9.95 20.66 -19.18
C GLU A 175 10.89 19.46 -19.40
N GLY A 176 11.04 18.57 -18.41
CA GLY A 176 11.88 17.38 -18.51
C GLY A 176 11.21 16.16 -19.15
N VAL A 177 9.88 16.08 -19.12
CA VAL A 177 9.12 14.91 -19.59
C VAL A 177 9.12 14.79 -21.12
N THR A 178 8.96 15.89 -21.85
CA THR A 178 8.96 15.89 -23.33
C THR A 178 10.28 15.40 -23.95
N PRO A 179 11.47 15.92 -23.55
CA PRO A 179 12.75 15.40 -24.08
C PRO A 179 13.03 13.95 -23.62
N LEU A 180 12.55 13.53 -22.45
CA LEU A 180 12.66 12.14 -22.01
C LEU A 180 11.82 11.20 -22.88
N ALA A 181 10.58 11.58 -23.22
CA ALA A 181 9.73 10.82 -24.13
C ALA A 181 10.35 10.70 -25.54
N ALA A 182 10.90 11.81 -26.06
CA ALA A 182 11.59 11.82 -27.35
C ALA A 182 12.86 10.94 -27.35
N GLY A 183 13.67 11.01 -26.29
CA GLY A 183 14.84 10.15 -26.12
C GLY A 183 14.47 8.68 -25.96
N ALA A 184 13.37 8.38 -25.26
CA ALA A 184 12.84 7.03 -25.14
C ALA A 184 12.45 6.46 -26.51
N GLN A 185 11.73 7.24 -27.32
CA GLN A 185 11.34 6.86 -28.67
C GLN A 185 12.55 6.64 -29.60
N GLN A 186 13.53 7.55 -29.59
CA GLN A 186 14.75 7.41 -30.38
C GLN A 186 15.52 6.12 -30.06
N LEU A 187 15.61 5.74 -28.77
CA LEU A 187 16.25 4.48 -28.40
C LEU A 187 15.44 3.26 -28.84
N ALA A 188 14.10 3.34 -28.83
CA ALA A 188 13.24 2.26 -29.32
C ALA A 188 13.43 2.05 -30.83
N ASP A 189 13.44 3.13 -31.62
CA ASP A 189 13.68 3.09 -33.06
C ASP A 189 15.11 2.59 -33.37
N GLY A 190 16.10 3.03 -32.59
CA GLY A 190 17.47 2.56 -32.67
C GLY A 190 17.60 1.06 -32.38
N ALA A 191 16.91 0.57 -31.34
CA ALA A 191 16.89 -0.85 -31.00
C ALA A 191 16.21 -1.69 -32.09
N GLN A 192 15.13 -1.21 -32.71
CA GLN A 192 14.52 -1.87 -33.89
C GLN A 192 15.47 -1.93 -35.09
N THR A 193 16.26 -0.87 -35.32
CA THR A 193 17.26 -0.85 -36.39
C THR A 193 18.35 -1.89 -36.15
N VAL A 194 18.83 -2.04 -34.90
CA VAL A 194 19.80 -3.09 -34.54
C VAL A 194 19.20 -4.48 -34.67
N ALA A 195 17.93 -4.68 -34.30
CA ALA A 195 17.24 -5.95 -34.49
C ALA A 195 17.14 -6.35 -35.98
N ALA A 196 16.80 -5.39 -36.84
CA ALA A 196 16.77 -5.60 -38.29
C ALA A 196 18.16 -5.91 -38.86
N GLY A 197 19.19 -5.17 -38.42
CA GLY A 197 20.58 -5.44 -38.80
C GLY A 197 21.09 -6.81 -38.33
N ALA A 198 20.69 -7.24 -37.14
CA ALA A 198 20.93 -8.59 -36.64
C ALA A 198 20.27 -9.64 -37.56
N GLY A 199 19.04 -9.41 -38.04
CA GLY A 199 18.41 -10.26 -39.04
C GLY A 199 19.27 -10.45 -40.29
N VAL A 200 19.78 -9.35 -40.87
CA VAL A 200 20.67 -9.40 -42.05
C VAL A 200 21.97 -10.16 -41.78
N VAL A 201 22.60 -9.94 -40.61
CA VAL A 201 23.82 -10.65 -40.22
C VAL A 201 23.56 -12.15 -40.06
N ASN A 202 22.40 -12.53 -39.52
CA ASN A 202 22.01 -13.93 -39.39
C ASN A 202 21.85 -14.61 -40.76
N ASP A 203 21.18 -13.95 -41.70
CA ASP A 203 21.02 -14.47 -43.07
C ASP A 203 22.37 -14.58 -43.80
N ALA A 204 23.24 -13.57 -43.64
CA ALA A 204 24.59 -13.62 -44.20
C ALA A 204 25.44 -14.74 -43.57
N ALA A 205 25.32 -14.96 -42.25
CA ALA A 205 25.99 -16.06 -41.56
C ALA A 205 25.51 -17.42 -42.08
N ALA A 206 24.21 -17.57 -42.37
CA ALA A 206 23.66 -18.78 -42.97
C ALA A 206 24.21 -19.02 -44.38
N GLN A 207 24.19 -18.00 -45.25
CA GLN A 207 24.78 -18.10 -46.59
C GLN A 207 26.28 -18.47 -46.55
N LEU A 208 27.01 -17.88 -45.62
CA LEU A 208 28.44 -18.13 -45.46
C LEU A 208 28.71 -19.53 -44.88
N ALA A 209 27.82 -20.05 -44.02
CA ALA A 209 27.87 -21.43 -43.54
C ALA A 209 27.62 -22.43 -44.67
N ASP A 210 26.61 -22.19 -45.51
CA ASP A 210 26.33 -23.01 -46.70
C ASP A 210 27.52 -23.01 -47.67
N GLY A 211 28.10 -21.83 -47.95
CA GLY A 211 29.29 -21.71 -48.79
C GLY A 211 30.50 -22.45 -48.19
N SER A 212 30.69 -22.38 -46.87
CA SER A 212 31.76 -23.11 -46.17
C SER A 212 31.56 -24.62 -46.24
N ALA A 213 30.32 -25.11 -46.11
CA ALA A 213 29.97 -26.51 -46.28
C ALA A 213 30.25 -27.00 -47.71
N GLN A 214 29.88 -26.21 -48.73
CA GLN A 214 30.19 -26.53 -50.13
C GLN A 214 31.70 -26.63 -50.39
N VAL A 215 32.50 -25.69 -49.86
CA VAL A 215 33.97 -25.74 -49.96
C VAL A 215 34.53 -26.96 -49.24
N HIS A 216 34.04 -27.24 -48.04
CA HIS A 216 34.46 -28.39 -47.25
C HIS A 216 34.18 -29.72 -47.99
N ASP A 217 32.98 -29.88 -48.53
CA ASP A 217 32.59 -31.08 -49.30
C ASP A 217 33.36 -31.20 -50.61
N GLY A 218 33.57 -30.08 -51.31
CA GLY A 218 34.42 -30.01 -52.50
C GLY A 218 35.86 -30.45 -52.21
N ASN A 219 36.44 -30.00 -51.09
CA ASN A 219 37.79 -30.42 -50.69
C ASN A 219 37.86 -31.88 -50.22
N ARG A 220 36.80 -32.41 -49.60
CA ARG A 220 36.71 -33.86 -49.33
C ARG A 220 36.71 -34.68 -50.62
N ALA A 221 35.93 -34.26 -51.61
CA ALA A 221 35.92 -34.89 -52.93
C ALA A 221 37.30 -34.80 -53.60
N LEU A 222 37.96 -33.64 -53.53
CA LEU A 222 39.34 -33.44 -54.02
C LEU A 222 40.32 -34.37 -53.31
N ASN A 223 40.27 -34.48 -51.98
CA ASN A 223 41.10 -35.41 -51.19
C ASN A 223 40.87 -36.86 -51.61
N GLY A 224 39.62 -37.26 -51.86
CA GLY A 224 39.29 -38.57 -52.40
C GLY A 224 39.93 -38.81 -53.77
N GLY A 225 39.79 -37.85 -54.69
CA GLY A 225 40.40 -37.90 -56.02
C GLY A 225 41.94 -37.94 -55.98
N LEU A 226 42.57 -37.14 -55.13
CA LEU A 226 44.02 -37.13 -54.93
C LEU A 226 44.52 -38.45 -54.31
N SER A 227 43.75 -39.08 -53.41
CA SER A 227 44.07 -40.40 -52.87
C SER A 227 44.01 -41.48 -53.95
N GLN A 228 42.98 -41.44 -54.80
CA GLN A 228 42.86 -42.36 -55.93
C GLN A 228 44.01 -42.16 -56.93
N LEU A 229 44.37 -40.91 -57.21
CA LEU A 229 45.51 -40.57 -58.08
C LEU A 229 46.84 -41.06 -57.49
N ALA A 230 47.04 -40.93 -56.17
CA ALA A 230 48.21 -41.48 -55.49
C ALA A 230 48.29 -43.02 -55.62
N ALA A 231 47.15 -43.71 -55.47
CA ALA A 231 47.08 -45.17 -55.68
C ALA A 231 47.40 -45.55 -57.13
N SER A 232 46.86 -44.82 -58.12
CA SER A 232 47.19 -45.02 -59.53
C SER A 232 48.66 -44.77 -59.82
N ASN A 233 49.26 -43.74 -59.24
CA ASN A 233 50.68 -43.46 -59.42
C ASN A 233 51.58 -44.57 -58.84
N ASN A 234 51.22 -45.14 -57.69
CA ASN A 234 51.92 -46.30 -57.13
C ASN A 234 51.81 -47.53 -58.05
N ALA A 235 50.65 -47.75 -58.66
CA ALA A 235 50.48 -48.81 -59.66
C ALA A 235 51.34 -48.58 -60.90
N ILE A 236 51.41 -47.34 -61.40
CA ILE A 236 52.29 -46.98 -62.53
C ILE A 236 53.76 -47.20 -62.14
N LEU A 237 54.20 -46.76 -60.96
CA LEU A 237 55.55 -46.99 -60.46
C LEU A 237 55.90 -48.48 -60.42
N GLY A 238 54.99 -49.31 -59.89
CA GLY A 238 55.10 -50.76 -59.91
C GLY A 238 55.23 -51.30 -61.33
N GLY A 239 54.38 -50.84 -62.25
CA GLY A 239 54.43 -51.19 -63.67
C GLY A 239 55.74 -50.81 -64.34
N THR A 240 56.28 -49.61 -64.10
CA THR A 240 57.59 -49.20 -64.61
C THR A 240 58.71 -50.09 -64.08
N SER A 241 58.67 -50.48 -62.80
CA SER A 241 59.64 -51.43 -62.25
C SER A 241 59.55 -52.79 -62.94
N SER A 242 58.34 -53.30 -63.20
CA SER A 242 58.14 -54.56 -63.94
C SER A 242 58.67 -54.48 -65.38
N VAL A 243 58.45 -53.37 -66.09
CA VAL A 243 58.99 -53.17 -67.44
C VAL A 243 60.53 -53.10 -67.40
N LEU A 244 61.12 -52.46 -66.39
CA LEU A 244 62.57 -52.40 -66.23
C LEU A 244 63.17 -53.80 -66.06
N VAL A 245 62.56 -54.63 -65.20
CA VAL A 245 62.96 -56.04 -65.00
C VAL A 245 62.80 -56.85 -66.29
N GLY A 246 61.65 -56.79 -66.94
CA GLY A 246 61.40 -57.53 -68.17
C GLY A 246 62.31 -57.11 -69.33
N ALA A 247 62.66 -55.83 -69.42
CA ALA A 247 63.67 -55.37 -70.36
C ALA A 247 65.05 -55.97 -70.01
N GLY A 248 65.43 -55.99 -68.73
CA GLY A 248 66.64 -56.67 -68.27
C GLY A 248 66.69 -58.14 -68.69
N GLU A 249 65.62 -58.90 -68.47
CA GLU A 249 65.50 -60.30 -68.89
C GLU A 249 65.60 -60.46 -70.41
N LEU A 250 64.97 -59.57 -71.18
CA LEU A 250 65.05 -59.56 -72.63
C LEU A 250 66.49 -59.31 -73.14
N ALA A 251 67.24 -58.43 -72.47
CA ALA A 251 68.65 -58.18 -72.81
C ALA A 251 69.52 -59.42 -72.55
N VAL A 252 69.28 -60.14 -71.44
CA VAL A 252 69.96 -61.40 -71.13
C VAL A 252 69.62 -62.47 -72.16
N GLY A 253 68.34 -62.63 -72.51
CA GLY A 253 67.89 -63.56 -73.54
C GLY A 253 68.48 -63.25 -74.92
N ALA A 254 68.53 -61.97 -75.29
CA ALA A 254 69.18 -61.51 -76.52
C ALA A 254 70.68 -61.86 -76.55
N ALA A 255 71.40 -61.62 -75.45
CA ALA A 255 72.82 -61.97 -75.35
C ALA A 255 73.06 -63.50 -75.44
N ALA A 256 72.18 -64.31 -74.87
CA ALA A 256 72.25 -65.77 -74.99
C ALA A 256 71.99 -66.24 -76.43
N LEU A 257 71.03 -65.62 -77.12
CA LEU A 257 70.73 -65.90 -78.52
C LEU A 257 71.90 -65.53 -79.45
N ASP A 258 72.53 -64.39 -79.19
CA ASP A 258 73.72 -63.93 -79.91
C ASP A 258 74.89 -64.93 -79.78
N GLN A 259 75.19 -65.36 -78.56
CA GLN A 259 76.20 -66.40 -78.31
C GLN A 259 75.86 -67.73 -79.00
N GLY A 260 74.59 -68.13 -78.99
CA GLY A 260 74.13 -69.34 -79.69
C GLY A 260 74.30 -69.23 -81.21
N ALA A 261 73.99 -68.07 -81.79
CA ALA A 261 74.18 -67.79 -83.21
C ALA A 261 75.67 -67.83 -83.60
N ASP A 262 76.56 -67.27 -82.77
CA ASP A 262 78.01 -67.33 -82.95
C ASP A 262 78.54 -68.78 -82.90
N GLN A 263 78.05 -69.59 -81.95
CA GLN A 263 78.43 -71.01 -81.86
C GLN A 263 78.01 -71.78 -83.12
N VAL A 264 76.79 -71.56 -83.61
CA VAL A 264 76.31 -72.18 -84.86
C VAL A 264 77.16 -71.71 -86.04
N ALA A 265 77.42 -70.41 -86.18
CA ALA A 265 78.26 -69.88 -87.24
C ALA A 265 79.68 -70.47 -87.21
N GLY A 266 80.28 -70.60 -86.03
CA GLY A 266 81.58 -71.25 -85.83
C GLY A 266 81.58 -72.71 -86.25
N GLY A 267 80.57 -73.49 -85.86
CA GLY A 267 80.43 -74.90 -86.27
C GLY A 267 80.22 -75.08 -87.77
N LEU A 268 79.43 -74.19 -88.41
CA LEU A 268 79.22 -74.20 -89.85
C LEU A 268 80.50 -73.84 -90.62
N ALA A 269 81.29 -72.88 -90.11
CA ALA A 269 82.57 -72.53 -90.70
C ALA A 269 83.56 -73.71 -90.65
N GLN A 270 83.62 -74.43 -89.53
CA GLN A 270 84.44 -75.64 -89.38
C GLN A 270 84.02 -76.73 -90.37
N LEU A 271 82.72 -77.00 -90.50
CA LEU A 271 82.21 -78.01 -91.42
C LEU A 271 82.47 -77.64 -92.88
N ASN A 272 82.30 -76.36 -93.23
CA ASN A 272 82.59 -75.85 -94.57
C ASN A 272 84.09 -75.93 -94.91
N ALA A 273 84.97 -75.70 -93.92
CA ALA A 273 86.42 -75.85 -94.10
C ALA A 273 86.85 -77.31 -94.29
N ALA A 274 86.13 -78.28 -93.70
CA ALA A 274 86.43 -79.71 -93.83
C ALA A 274 85.90 -80.34 -95.13
N ALA A 275 84.83 -79.79 -95.72
CA ALA A 275 84.17 -80.36 -96.90
C ALA A 275 85.09 -80.55 -98.13
N PRO A 276 85.96 -79.59 -98.52
CA PRO A 276 86.86 -79.76 -99.66
C PRO A 276 87.81 -80.95 -99.52
N ALA A 277 88.39 -81.14 -98.32
CA ALA A 277 89.30 -82.26 -98.05
C ALA A 277 88.59 -83.62 -98.17
N LEU A 278 87.31 -83.69 -97.79
CA LEU A 278 86.52 -84.91 -97.90
C LEU A 278 86.10 -85.21 -99.35
N VAL A 279 85.77 -84.18 -100.14
CA VAL A 279 85.54 -84.27 -101.59
C VAL A 279 86.78 -84.77 -102.31
N GLU A 280 87.94 -84.20 -101.97
CA GLU A 280 89.24 -84.60 -102.52
C GLU A 280 89.58 -86.04 -102.14
N GLY A 281 89.43 -86.42 -100.87
CA GLY A 281 89.65 -87.79 -100.40
C GLY A 281 88.76 -88.82 -101.12
N ALA A 282 87.47 -88.51 -101.27
CA ALA A 282 86.55 -89.36 -102.03
C ALA A 282 86.92 -89.45 -103.52
N GLY A 283 87.38 -88.35 -104.12
CA GLY A 283 87.90 -88.32 -105.49
C GLY A 283 89.15 -89.21 -105.66
N ASN A 284 90.08 -89.16 -104.71
CA ASN A 284 91.29 -89.99 -104.73
C ASN A 284 90.97 -91.49 -104.59
N VAL A 285 89.99 -91.86 -103.74
CA VAL A 285 89.52 -93.24 -103.64
C VAL A 285 88.86 -93.69 -104.94
N ALA A 286 88.04 -92.84 -105.57
CA ALA A 286 87.41 -93.16 -106.84
C ALA A 286 88.44 -93.40 -107.94
N ALA A 287 89.43 -92.50 -108.07
CA ALA A 287 90.52 -92.64 -109.04
C ALA A 287 91.36 -93.90 -108.80
N GLY A 288 91.70 -94.18 -107.54
CA GLY A 288 92.42 -95.40 -107.17
C GLY A 288 91.63 -96.68 -107.51
N ALA A 289 90.33 -96.68 -107.25
CA ALA A 289 89.45 -97.80 -107.59
C ALA A 289 89.30 -97.99 -109.11
N SER A 290 89.19 -96.91 -109.88
CA SER A 290 89.22 -96.98 -111.36
C SER A 290 90.53 -97.59 -111.87
N ASN A 291 91.68 -97.18 -111.33
CA ASN A 291 92.98 -97.77 -111.70
C ASN A 291 93.04 -99.27 -111.40
N VAL A 292 92.49 -99.72 -110.26
CA VAL A 292 92.39 -101.16 -109.92
C VAL A 292 91.48 -101.89 -110.90
N ALA A 293 90.34 -101.29 -111.28
CA ALA A 293 89.43 -101.88 -112.25
C ALA A 293 90.10 -102.07 -113.62
N ASP A 294 90.77 -101.03 -114.12
CA ASP A 294 91.47 -101.07 -115.41
C ASP A 294 92.63 -102.06 -115.41
N GLY A 295 93.38 -102.14 -114.30
CA GLY A 295 94.40 -103.15 -114.09
C GLY A 295 93.81 -104.58 -114.11
N ALA A 296 92.69 -104.80 -113.43
CA ALA A 296 92.01 -106.09 -113.40
C ALA A 296 91.45 -106.50 -114.79
N LYS A 297 90.92 -105.55 -115.57
CA LYS A 297 90.52 -105.78 -116.98
C LYS A 297 91.71 -106.16 -117.85
N SER A 298 92.85 -105.48 -117.68
CA SER A 298 94.09 -105.79 -118.40
C SER A 298 94.58 -107.20 -118.08
N VAL A 299 94.55 -107.60 -116.80
CA VAL A 299 94.86 -108.97 -116.35
C VAL A 299 93.88 -109.97 -116.96
N SER A 300 92.56 -109.72 -116.89
CA SER A 300 91.55 -110.59 -117.49
C SER A 300 91.76 -110.79 -118.99
N GLY A 301 92.06 -109.72 -119.74
CA GLY A 301 92.36 -109.79 -121.17
C GLY A 301 93.64 -110.57 -121.48
N GLY A 302 94.71 -110.35 -120.73
CA GLY A 302 95.96 -111.12 -120.86
C GLY A 302 95.78 -112.60 -120.53
N VAL A 303 95.02 -112.91 -119.48
CA VAL A 303 94.68 -114.28 -119.07
C VAL A 303 93.81 -114.96 -120.12
N ALA A 304 92.85 -114.26 -120.72
CA ALA A 304 92.03 -114.78 -121.81
C ALA A 304 92.88 -115.12 -123.05
N ALA A 305 93.85 -114.27 -123.40
CA ALA A 305 94.79 -114.54 -124.47
C ALA A 305 95.68 -115.78 -124.16
N ALA A 306 96.19 -115.88 -122.94
CA ALA A 306 96.98 -117.04 -122.49
C ALA A 306 96.14 -118.33 -122.49
N GLN A 307 94.88 -118.26 -122.07
CA GLN A 307 93.94 -119.38 -122.11
C GLN A 307 93.72 -119.86 -123.55
N GLY A 308 93.43 -118.95 -124.49
CA GLY A 308 93.31 -119.30 -125.91
C GLY A 308 94.59 -119.91 -126.50
N GLY A 309 95.76 -119.46 -126.04
CA GLY A 309 97.05 -120.06 -126.37
C GLY A 309 97.21 -121.49 -125.82
N ALA A 310 96.82 -121.72 -124.56
CA ALA A 310 96.84 -123.03 -123.93
C ALA A 310 95.84 -124.01 -124.59
N ASP A 311 94.65 -123.55 -124.95
CA ASP A 311 93.66 -124.33 -125.71
C ASP A 311 94.19 -124.72 -127.11
N THR A 312 94.84 -123.76 -127.79
CA THR A 312 95.49 -124.00 -129.08
C THR A 312 96.61 -125.03 -128.95
N LEU A 313 97.43 -124.92 -127.90
CA LEU A 313 98.50 -125.86 -127.62
C LEU A 313 97.96 -127.27 -127.34
N ALA A 314 96.94 -127.39 -126.48
CA ALA A 314 96.27 -128.65 -126.20
C ALA A 314 95.72 -129.29 -127.49
N THR A 315 95.09 -128.49 -128.35
CA THR A 315 94.57 -128.96 -129.65
C THR A 315 95.67 -129.49 -130.55
N LYS A 316 96.79 -128.75 -130.71
CA LYS A 316 97.93 -129.17 -131.54
C LYS A 316 98.61 -130.43 -130.99
N ILE A 317 98.78 -130.53 -129.68
CA ILE A 317 99.31 -131.74 -129.03
C ILE A 317 98.35 -132.91 -129.21
N GLY A 318 97.03 -132.69 -129.15
CA GLY A 318 96.04 -133.71 -129.48
C GLY A 318 96.21 -134.26 -130.90
N GLY A 319 96.51 -133.40 -131.87
CA GLY A 319 96.90 -133.83 -133.22
C GLY A 319 98.18 -134.67 -133.25
N LEU A 320 99.18 -134.33 -132.43
CA LEU A 320 100.42 -135.12 -132.28
C LEU A 320 100.16 -136.50 -131.67
N VAL A 321 99.30 -136.60 -130.65
CA VAL A 321 98.84 -137.87 -130.06
C VAL A 321 98.23 -138.74 -131.16
N SER A 322 97.27 -138.19 -131.92
CA SER A 322 96.63 -138.92 -133.02
C SER A 322 97.64 -139.36 -134.10
N GLY A 323 98.60 -138.49 -134.47
CA GLY A 323 99.64 -138.83 -135.43
C GLY A 323 100.60 -139.92 -134.92
N ALA A 324 101.00 -139.86 -133.65
CA ALA A 324 101.82 -140.88 -133.02
C ALA A 324 101.08 -142.22 -132.93
N ASP A 325 99.80 -142.21 -132.58
CA ASP A 325 98.95 -143.39 -132.59
C ASP A 325 98.81 -144.01 -133.99
N GLN A 326 98.71 -143.18 -135.04
CA GLN A 326 98.72 -143.63 -136.43
C GLN A 326 100.06 -144.29 -136.82
N VAL A 327 101.20 -143.67 -136.47
CA VAL A 327 102.53 -144.25 -136.71
C VAL A 327 102.68 -145.57 -135.96
N ARG A 328 102.29 -145.61 -134.68
CA ARG A 328 102.29 -146.83 -133.87
C ARG A 328 101.47 -147.94 -134.54
N ALA A 329 100.23 -147.64 -134.93
CA ALA A 329 99.35 -148.59 -135.58
C ALA A 329 99.92 -149.09 -136.92
N GLY A 330 100.47 -148.19 -137.74
CA GLY A 330 101.10 -148.53 -139.01
C GLY A 330 102.35 -149.41 -138.84
N ASN A 331 103.19 -149.12 -137.86
CA ASN A 331 104.40 -149.89 -137.55
C ASN A 331 104.11 -151.26 -136.94
N LEU A 332 103.07 -151.39 -136.12
CA LEU A 332 102.60 -152.69 -135.64
C LEU A 332 102.10 -153.55 -136.81
N ALA A 333 101.30 -152.96 -137.71
CA ALA A 333 100.84 -153.64 -138.91
C ALA A 333 101.99 -154.04 -139.85
N LEU A 334 103.02 -153.19 -140.00
CA LEU A 334 104.22 -153.51 -140.77
C LEU A 334 105.06 -154.62 -140.11
N GLN A 335 105.26 -154.53 -138.80
CA GLN A 335 105.96 -155.56 -138.01
C GLN A 335 105.31 -156.91 -138.21
N GLU A 336 103.98 -156.98 -138.12
CA GLU A 336 103.20 -158.19 -138.31
C GLU A 336 103.45 -158.80 -139.69
N LYS A 337 103.36 -157.99 -140.76
CA LYS A 337 103.64 -158.44 -142.14
C LYS A 337 105.09 -158.91 -142.33
N LEU A 338 106.07 -158.20 -141.78
CA LEU A 338 107.48 -158.59 -141.88
C LEU A 338 107.76 -159.91 -141.16
N THR A 339 107.14 -160.11 -139.99
CA THR A 339 107.22 -161.37 -139.25
C THR A 339 106.62 -162.52 -140.05
N GLN A 340 105.49 -162.29 -140.72
CA GLN A 340 104.88 -163.27 -141.63
C GLN A 340 105.80 -163.61 -142.82
N LEU A 341 106.39 -162.60 -143.47
CA LEU A 341 107.34 -162.81 -144.58
C LEU A 341 108.60 -163.58 -144.13
N ALA A 342 109.14 -163.26 -142.96
CA ALA A 342 110.29 -163.96 -142.40
C ALA A 342 110.00 -165.45 -142.15
N GLY A 343 108.77 -165.76 -141.73
CA GLY A 343 108.30 -167.14 -141.56
C GLY A 343 108.14 -167.93 -142.86
N ALA A 344 108.02 -167.24 -144.00
CA ALA A 344 107.76 -167.83 -145.31
C ALA A 344 109.02 -168.08 -146.16
N THR A 345 110.21 -167.70 -145.68
CA THR A 345 111.48 -167.91 -146.40
C THR A 345 112.36 -168.94 -145.68
N ASP A 346 112.99 -169.82 -146.48
CA ASP A 346 113.96 -170.82 -145.99
C ASP A 346 115.41 -170.33 -146.06
N ASP A 347 115.67 -169.12 -146.58
CA ASP A 347 117.00 -168.50 -146.54
C ASP A 347 117.25 -167.91 -145.14
N PRO A 348 118.22 -168.47 -144.37
CA PRO A 348 118.44 -168.05 -142.99
C PRO A 348 118.93 -166.60 -142.88
N THR A 349 119.62 -166.10 -143.90
CA THR A 349 120.16 -164.73 -143.91
C THR A 349 119.02 -163.73 -144.12
N LEU A 350 118.14 -164.00 -145.09
CA LEU A 350 116.99 -163.15 -145.38
C LEU A 350 115.98 -163.15 -144.24
N LYS A 351 115.75 -164.31 -143.61
CA LYS A 351 114.88 -164.44 -142.44
C LYS A 351 115.36 -163.57 -141.27
N ALA A 352 116.66 -163.64 -140.92
CA ALA A 352 117.23 -162.84 -139.83
C ALA A 352 117.14 -161.33 -140.12
N GLN A 353 117.32 -160.91 -141.37
CA GLN A 353 117.17 -159.50 -141.77
C GLN A 353 115.71 -159.03 -141.65
N LEU A 354 114.73 -159.86 -142.05
CA LEU A 354 113.30 -159.54 -141.93
C LEU A 354 112.84 -159.50 -140.46
N GLU A 355 113.32 -160.42 -139.62
CA GLU A 355 113.05 -160.41 -138.17
C GLU A 355 113.67 -159.20 -137.47
N ALA A 356 114.92 -158.83 -137.81
CA ALA A 356 115.56 -157.62 -137.30
C ALA A 356 114.79 -156.34 -137.71
N LEU A 357 114.26 -156.32 -138.94
CA LEU A 357 113.43 -155.20 -139.42
C LEU A 357 112.06 -155.19 -138.73
N ALA A 358 111.46 -156.34 -138.48
CA ALA A 358 110.22 -156.46 -137.70
C ALA A 358 110.41 -155.97 -136.26
N ALA A 359 111.50 -156.37 -135.60
CA ALA A 359 111.87 -155.89 -134.26
C ALA A 359 112.11 -154.37 -134.26
N SER A 360 112.77 -153.83 -135.29
CA SER A 360 112.96 -152.38 -135.46
C SER A 360 111.61 -151.66 -135.63
N SER A 361 110.68 -152.25 -136.39
CA SER A 361 109.32 -151.71 -136.57
C SER A 361 108.53 -151.70 -135.26
N GLY A 362 108.63 -152.77 -134.45
CA GLY A 362 108.04 -152.83 -133.11
C GLY A 362 108.67 -151.84 -132.12
N GLY A 363 109.99 -151.65 -132.19
CA GLY A 363 110.70 -150.62 -131.42
C GLY A 363 110.21 -149.21 -131.77
N LEU A 364 109.97 -148.92 -133.05
CA LEU A 364 109.34 -147.68 -133.49
C LEU A 364 107.90 -147.54 -132.98
N ALA A 365 107.12 -148.62 -132.96
CA ALA A 365 105.76 -148.61 -132.40
C ALA A 365 105.77 -148.30 -130.90
N ALA A 366 106.65 -148.92 -130.12
CA ALA A 366 106.82 -148.63 -128.70
C ALA A 366 107.28 -147.17 -128.47
N GLY A 367 108.20 -146.67 -129.31
CA GLY A 367 108.60 -145.26 -129.29
C GLY A 367 107.44 -144.31 -129.60
N ALA A 368 106.60 -144.65 -130.58
CA ALA A 368 105.40 -143.88 -130.91
C ALA A 368 104.34 -143.93 -129.80
N GLU A 369 104.22 -145.03 -129.05
CA GLU A 369 103.38 -145.14 -127.86
C GLU A 369 103.87 -144.24 -126.72
N GLN A 370 105.18 -144.19 -126.47
CA GLN A 370 105.76 -143.27 -125.49
C GLN A 370 105.52 -141.82 -125.88
N VAL A 371 105.65 -141.48 -127.17
CA VAL A 371 105.33 -140.13 -127.69
C VAL A 371 103.84 -139.84 -127.51
N SER A 372 102.95 -140.77 -127.86
CA SER A 372 101.49 -140.62 -127.68
C SER A 372 101.11 -140.40 -126.22
N THR A 373 101.64 -141.21 -125.30
CA THR A 373 101.38 -141.10 -123.86
C THR A 373 101.93 -139.79 -123.28
N GLY A 374 103.17 -139.43 -123.60
CA GLY A 374 103.77 -138.17 -123.17
C GLY A 374 103.05 -136.96 -123.74
N ALA A 375 102.62 -137.02 -125.00
CA ALA A 375 101.80 -135.98 -125.63
C ALA A 375 100.40 -135.91 -124.99
N ALA A 376 99.76 -137.02 -124.63
CA ALA A 376 98.48 -137.01 -123.93
C ALA A 376 98.59 -136.33 -122.56
N GLN A 377 99.63 -136.64 -121.79
CA GLN A 377 99.91 -135.95 -120.52
C GLN A 377 100.16 -134.45 -120.72
N ALA A 378 100.92 -134.06 -121.75
CA ALA A 378 101.18 -132.65 -122.06
C ALA A 378 99.91 -131.91 -122.51
N ARG A 379 99.03 -132.56 -123.29
CA ARG A 379 97.72 -132.03 -123.67
C ARG A 379 96.84 -131.80 -122.44
N ASP A 380 96.75 -132.78 -121.55
CA ASP A 380 95.93 -132.69 -120.34
C ASP A 380 96.47 -131.60 -119.40
N GLY A 381 97.80 -131.45 -119.32
CA GLY A 381 98.45 -130.32 -118.65
C GLY A 381 98.10 -128.97 -119.27
N ALA A 382 98.09 -128.85 -120.60
CA ALA A 382 97.68 -127.64 -121.30
C ALA A 382 96.19 -127.31 -121.10
N ALA A 383 95.31 -128.32 -121.11
CA ALA A 383 93.88 -128.16 -120.81
C ALA A 383 93.64 -127.76 -119.33
N GLY A 384 94.39 -128.34 -118.40
CA GLY A 384 94.37 -127.96 -116.98
C GLY A 384 94.82 -126.51 -116.77
N LEU A 385 95.87 -126.08 -117.47
CA LEU A 385 96.31 -124.69 -117.48
C LEU A 385 95.21 -123.75 -118.02
N ALA A 386 94.55 -124.10 -119.13
CA ALA A 386 93.47 -123.31 -119.70
C ALA A 386 92.29 -123.14 -118.71
N SER A 387 91.91 -124.21 -118.00
CA SER A 387 90.87 -124.16 -116.96
C SER A 387 91.24 -123.25 -115.78
N ASN A 388 92.48 -123.34 -115.30
CA ASN A 388 92.98 -122.48 -114.22
C ASN A 388 93.03 -121.00 -114.65
N LEU A 389 93.44 -120.73 -115.89
CA LEU A 389 93.40 -119.40 -116.47
C LEU A 389 91.96 -118.88 -116.59
N GLY A 390 91.00 -119.73 -116.96
CA GLY A 390 89.57 -119.38 -116.93
C GLY A 390 89.09 -118.94 -115.53
N THR A 391 89.49 -119.66 -114.49
CA THR A 391 89.17 -119.30 -113.09
C THR A 391 89.82 -117.97 -112.68
N LEU A 392 91.08 -117.76 -113.06
CA LEU A 392 91.78 -116.50 -112.80
C LEU A 392 91.12 -115.31 -113.53
N SER A 393 90.64 -115.52 -114.77
CA SER A 393 89.91 -114.51 -115.52
C SER A 393 88.60 -114.11 -114.83
N ILE A 394 87.83 -115.09 -114.32
CA ILE A 394 86.63 -114.82 -113.52
C ILE A 394 86.98 -114.02 -112.25
N GLY A 395 88.07 -114.37 -111.57
CA GLY A 395 88.57 -113.64 -110.41
C GLY A 395 88.92 -112.19 -110.74
N ALA A 396 89.65 -111.96 -111.83
CA ALA A 396 89.99 -110.62 -112.31
C ALA A 396 88.74 -109.79 -112.64
N THR A 397 87.74 -110.38 -113.30
CA THR A 397 86.46 -109.70 -113.57
C THR A 397 85.72 -109.32 -112.29
N LYS A 398 85.71 -110.18 -111.26
CA LYS A 398 85.11 -109.84 -109.95
C LYS A 398 85.81 -108.66 -109.28
N VAL A 399 87.15 -108.62 -109.32
CA VAL A 399 87.93 -107.48 -108.80
C VAL A 399 87.61 -106.20 -109.58
N SER A 400 87.53 -106.27 -110.91
CA SER A 400 87.14 -105.13 -111.75
C SER A 400 85.78 -104.58 -111.34
N ASN A 401 84.75 -105.43 -111.27
CA ASN A 401 83.40 -105.01 -110.93
C ASN A 401 83.30 -104.43 -109.51
N GLY A 402 84.02 -105.03 -108.55
CA GLY A 402 84.07 -104.53 -107.17
C GLY A 402 84.75 -103.16 -107.08
N ALA A 403 85.84 -102.97 -107.82
CA ALA A 403 86.55 -101.69 -107.89
C ALA A 403 85.71 -100.60 -108.58
N GLU A 404 84.97 -100.93 -109.65
CA GLU A 404 84.00 -100.01 -110.26
C GLU A 404 82.89 -99.60 -109.30
N ALA A 405 82.36 -100.53 -108.51
CA ALA A 405 81.36 -100.22 -107.49
C ALA A 405 81.90 -99.27 -106.40
N VAL A 406 83.16 -99.46 -105.97
CA VAL A 406 83.83 -98.54 -105.03
C VAL A 406 84.06 -97.17 -105.66
N ALA A 407 84.41 -97.09 -106.94
CA ALA A 407 84.58 -95.83 -107.65
C ALA A 407 83.26 -95.04 -107.72
N VAL A 408 82.17 -95.70 -108.09
CA VAL A 408 80.82 -95.11 -108.12
C VAL A 408 80.38 -94.68 -106.72
N GLY A 409 80.57 -95.53 -105.71
CA GLY A 409 80.23 -95.20 -104.32
C GLY A 409 80.98 -93.97 -103.80
N SER A 410 82.29 -93.87 -104.10
CA SER A 410 83.13 -92.74 -103.69
C SER A 410 82.76 -91.45 -104.43
N ALA A 411 82.41 -91.54 -105.72
CA ALA A 411 81.84 -90.40 -106.45
C ALA A 411 80.50 -89.95 -105.85
N GLY A 412 79.67 -90.89 -105.38
CA GLY A 412 78.43 -90.60 -104.65
C GLY A 412 78.67 -89.87 -103.33
N VAL A 413 79.68 -90.29 -102.55
CA VAL A 413 80.11 -89.58 -101.33
C VAL A 413 80.55 -88.16 -101.65
N SER A 414 81.40 -87.97 -102.66
CA SER A 414 81.86 -86.65 -103.11
C SER A 414 80.69 -85.73 -103.48
N ALA A 415 79.73 -86.22 -104.27
CA ALA A 415 78.53 -85.47 -104.63
C ALA A 415 77.64 -85.15 -103.40
N GLY A 416 77.53 -86.08 -102.45
CA GLY A 416 76.83 -85.87 -101.19
C GLY A 416 77.45 -84.76 -100.34
N VAL A 417 78.78 -84.77 -100.20
CA VAL A 417 79.51 -83.73 -99.46
C VAL A 417 79.38 -82.36 -100.14
N GLN A 418 79.42 -82.30 -101.47
CA GLN A 418 79.19 -81.05 -102.21
C GLN A 418 77.78 -80.50 -102.01
N LYS A 419 76.74 -81.36 -101.95
CA LYS A 419 75.38 -80.94 -101.61
C LYS A 419 75.29 -80.38 -100.19
N VAL A 420 75.94 -81.02 -99.22
CA VAL A 420 76.03 -80.52 -97.84
C VAL A 420 76.70 -79.16 -97.82
N ALA A 421 77.87 -79.01 -98.46
CA ALA A 421 78.61 -77.75 -98.55
C ALA A 421 77.76 -76.62 -99.15
N GLY A 422 77.01 -76.89 -100.22
CA GLY A 422 76.08 -75.93 -100.82
C GLY A 422 74.96 -75.48 -99.86
N GLY A 423 74.53 -76.35 -98.95
CA GLY A 423 73.55 -76.03 -97.91
C GLY A 423 74.13 -75.24 -96.71
N LEU A 424 75.46 -75.23 -96.51
CA LEU A 424 76.07 -74.51 -95.38
C LEU A 424 76.02 -73.00 -95.53
N GLN A 425 76.12 -72.47 -96.76
CA GLN A 425 76.07 -71.03 -97.02
C GLN A 425 74.75 -70.36 -96.58
N PRO A 426 73.55 -70.83 -97.00
CA PRO A 426 72.30 -70.24 -96.55
C PRO A 426 72.10 -70.41 -95.03
N LEU A 427 72.61 -71.48 -94.43
CA LEU A 427 72.52 -71.69 -92.98
C LEU A 427 73.43 -70.72 -92.21
N ALA A 428 74.64 -70.45 -92.71
CA ALA A 428 75.55 -69.47 -92.14
C ALA A 428 74.98 -68.04 -92.26
N ALA A 429 74.35 -67.72 -93.39
CA ALA A 429 73.63 -66.45 -93.55
C ALA A 429 72.45 -66.32 -92.56
N GLY A 430 71.72 -67.42 -92.31
CA GLY A 430 70.67 -67.47 -91.30
C GLY A 430 71.20 -67.24 -89.87
N ALA A 431 72.32 -67.86 -89.51
CA ALA A 431 72.99 -67.65 -88.22
C ALA A 431 73.45 -66.19 -88.05
N ALA A 432 74.05 -65.59 -89.08
CA ALA A 432 74.44 -64.18 -89.06
C ALA A 432 73.22 -63.24 -88.94
N GLY A 433 72.12 -63.55 -89.61
CA GLY A 433 70.86 -62.81 -89.48
C GLY A 433 70.27 -62.90 -88.07
N LEU A 434 70.37 -64.06 -87.44
CA LEU A 434 69.94 -64.26 -86.05
C LEU A 434 70.78 -63.44 -85.08
N ALA A 435 72.10 -63.44 -85.23
CA ALA A 435 73.04 -62.63 -84.43
C ALA A 435 72.73 -61.12 -84.55
N ALA A 436 72.54 -60.64 -85.79
CA ALA A 436 72.16 -59.25 -86.03
C ALA A 436 70.81 -58.88 -85.36
N GLY A 437 69.84 -59.80 -85.41
CA GLY A 437 68.55 -59.65 -84.75
C GLY A 437 68.64 -59.62 -83.22
N SER A 438 69.44 -60.49 -82.61
CA SER A 438 69.71 -60.47 -81.16
C SER A 438 70.39 -59.19 -80.73
N GLU A 439 71.35 -58.68 -81.52
CA GLU A 439 72.03 -57.43 -81.18
C GLU A 439 71.07 -56.24 -81.21
N GLN A 440 70.19 -56.16 -82.21
CA GLN A 440 69.13 -55.14 -82.25
C GLN A 440 68.20 -55.24 -81.04
N LEU A 441 67.84 -56.46 -80.61
CA LEU A 441 67.00 -56.69 -79.43
C LEU A 441 67.69 -56.23 -78.14
N LYS A 442 69.00 -56.48 -78.02
CA LYS A 442 69.83 -56.02 -76.89
C LYS A 442 69.87 -54.49 -76.81
N VAL A 443 70.11 -53.81 -77.93
CA VAL A 443 70.09 -52.34 -78.03
C VAL A 443 68.71 -51.76 -77.73
N GLY A 444 67.66 -52.38 -78.28
CA GLY A 444 66.27 -51.98 -78.04
C GLY A 444 65.89 -52.09 -76.56
N SER A 445 66.26 -53.20 -75.91
CA SER A 445 66.07 -53.38 -74.47
C SER A 445 66.84 -52.33 -73.65
N ALA A 446 68.12 -52.09 -73.97
CA ALA A 446 68.91 -51.07 -73.26
C ALA A 446 68.28 -49.67 -73.39
N THR A 447 67.74 -49.34 -74.57
CA THR A 447 67.02 -48.08 -74.81
C THR A 447 65.74 -47.99 -73.98
N LEU A 448 64.98 -49.09 -73.90
CA LEU A 448 63.77 -49.17 -73.07
C LEU A 448 64.11 -49.00 -71.58
N GLN A 449 65.15 -49.66 -71.08
CA GLN A 449 65.62 -49.52 -69.70
C GLN A 449 66.03 -48.08 -69.39
N ALA A 450 66.78 -47.44 -70.29
CA ALA A 450 67.17 -46.04 -70.14
C ALA A 450 65.96 -45.09 -70.15
N GLY A 451 64.96 -45.34 -71.00
CA GLY A 451 63.71 -44.58 -71.04
C GLY A 451 62.90 -44.70 -69.75
N VAL A 452 62.72 -45.93 -69.26
CA VAL A 452 62.02 -46.20 -67.99
C VAL A 452 62.78 -45.62 -66.80
N GLY A 453 64.11 -45.70 -66.81
CA GLY A 453 64.98 -45.09 -65.80
C GLY A 453 64.85 -43.57 -65.71
N LYS A 454 64.49 -42.89 -66.80
CA LYS A 454 64.16 -41.45 -66.80
C LYS A 454 62.72 -41.16 -66.38
N LEU A 455 61.78 -42.05 -66.71
CA LEU A 455 60.36 -41.89 -66.38
C LEU A 455 60.09 -42.07 -64.87
N ALA A 456 60.74 -43.02 -64.23
CA ALA A 456 60.51 -43.32 -62.80
C ALA A 456 60.74 -42.11 -61.88
N PRO A 457 61.85 -41.34 -61.98
CA PRO A 457 62.03 -40.10 -61.21
C PRO A 457 60.93 -39.06 -61.47
N GLY A 458 60.48 -38.92 -62.72
CA GLY A 458 59.39 -38.00 -63.07
C GLY A 458 58.06 -38.37 -62.40
N ILE A 459 57.73 -39.66 -62.36
CA ILE A 459 56.54 -40.15 -61.64
C ILE A 459 56.69 -39.93 -60.13
N GLN A 460 57.88 -40.16 -59.55
CA GLN A 460 58.12 -39.92 -58.12
C GLN A 460 57.94 -38.43 -57.76
N GLN A 461 58.42 -37.52 -58.60
CA GLN A 461 58.22 -36.08 -58.41
C GLN A 461 56.74 -35.70 -58.53
N TYR A 462 56.01 -36.29 -59.48
CA TYR A 462 54.56 -36.12 -59.60
C TYR A 462 53.82 -36.62 -58.35
N VAL A 463 54.15 -37.81 -57.83
CA VAL A 463 53.57 -38.37 -56.59
C VAL A 463 53.78 -37.42 -55.41
N ALA A 464 54.99 -36.87 -55.25
CA ALA A 464 55.28 -35.90 -54.21
C ALA A 464 54.43 -34.63 -54.34
N GLY A 465 54.20 -34.16 -55.57
CA GLY A 465 53.28 -33.06 -55.88
C GLY A 465 51.83 -33.37 -55.50
N VAL A 466 51.33 -34.56 -55.85
CA VAL A 466 49.98 -35.03 -55.46
C VAL A 466 49.85 -35.11 -53.93
N GLY A 467 50.87 -35.61 -53.24
CA GLY A 467 50.90 -35.64 -51.76
C GLY A 467 50.86 -34.25 -51.14
N SER A 468 51.60 -33.29 -51.71
CA SER A 468 51.58 -31.90 -51.26
C SER A 468 50.21 -31.25 -51.47
N ALA A 469 49.56 -31.51 -52.62
CA ALA A 469 48.21 -31.03 -52.91
C ALA A 469 47.18 -31.64 -51.93
N TYR A 470 47.33 -32.91 -51.57
CA TYR A 470 46.45 -33.58 -50.59
C TYR A 470 46.57 -32.94 -49.20
N LEU A 471 47.80 -32.63 -48.76
CA LEU A 471 48.01 -31.92 -47.49
C LEU A 471 47.38 -30.53 -47.51
N GLY A 472 47.60 -29.75 -48.58
CA GLY A 472 47.01 -28.43 -48.74
C GLY A 472 45.47 -28.46 -48.73
N SER A 473 44.87 -29.40 -49.46
CA SER A 473 43.42 -29.60 -49.46
C SER A 473 42.87 -30.04 -48.10
N SER A 474 43.60 -30.89 -47.36
CA SER A 474 43.24 -31.26 -45.98
C SER A 474 43.25 -30.07 -45.02
N THR A 475 44.24 -29.17 -45.11
CA THR A 475 44.23 -27.91 -44.35
C THR A 475 43.03 -27.03 -44.72
N LEU A 476 42.64 -27.03 -45.99
CA LEU A 476 41.50 -26.26 -46.48
C LEU A 476 40.15 -26.82 -45.99
N VAL A 477 40.01 -28.16 -45.87
CA VAL A 477 38.89 -28.81 -45.18
C VAL A 477 38.80 -28.32 -43.73
N GLU A 478 39.90 -28.37 -42.99
CA GLU A 478 39.94 -27.97 -41.58
C GLU A 478 39.62 -26.48 -41.40
N GLY A 479 40.13 -25.62 -42.28
CA GLY A 479 39.80 -24.20 -42.32
C GLY A 479 38.33 -23.93 -42.61
N ALA A 480 37.74 -24.62 -43.59
CA ALA A 480 36.33 -24.51 -43.93
C ALA A 480 35.43 -25.00 -42.77
N GLY A 481 35.84 -26.06 -42.06
CA GLY A 481 35.17 -26.53 -40.85
C GLY A 481 35.15 -25.47 -39.74
N ARG A 482 36.30 -24.86 -39.45
CA ARG A 482 36.39 -23.76 -38.46
C ARG A 482 35.55 -22.55 -38.83
N LEU A 483 35.47 -22.21 -40.12
CA LEU A 483 34.63 -21.11 -40.61
C LEU A 483 33.14 -21.44 -40.44
N ALA A 484 32.73 -22.67 -40.76
CA ALA A 484 31.37 -23.14 -40.54
C ALA A 484 30.99 -23.10 -39.05
N ASP A 485 31.87 -23.55 -38.16
CA ASP A 485 31.65 -23.49 -36.71
C ASP A 485 31.49 -22.03 -36.22
N GLY A 486 32.35 -21.13 -36.71
CA GLY A 486 32.26 -19.69 -36.40
C GLY A 486 30.93 -19.08 -36.86
N ASN A 487 30.47 -19.43 -38.06
CA ASN A 487 29.18 -18.96 -38.57
C ASN A 487 28.00 -19.56 -37.81
N ALA A 488 28.09 -20.82 -37.37
CA ALA A 488 27.10 -21.43 -36.50
C ALA A 488 27.01 -20.71 -35.14
N MET A 489 28.15 -20.31 -34.56
CA MET A 489 28.16 -19.49 -33.35
C MET A 489 27.54 -18.10 -33.59
N LEU A 490 27.80 -17.47 -34.74
CA LEU A 490 27.22 -16.19 -35.09
C LEU A 490 25.70 -16.30 -35.27
N ALA A 491 25.22 -17.32 -35.98
CA ALA A 491 23.80 -17.62 -36.17
C ALA A 491 23.08 -17.96 -34.86
N GLN A 492 23.78 -18.52 -33.86
CA GLN A 492 23.19 -18.76 -32.53
C GLN A 492 23.08 -17.50 -31.66
N ASN A 493 24.00 -16.54 -31.79
CA ASN A 493 24.05 -15.37 -30.92
C ASN A 493 23.32 -14.16 -31.50
N THR A 494 23.20 -14.06 -32.83
CA THR A 494 22.52 -12.95 -33.49
C THR A 494 21.02 -12.87 -33.15
N PRO A 495 20.26 -13.99 -33.06
CA PRO A 495 18.89 -13.96 -32.54
C PRO A 495 18.78 -13.51 -31.08
N LYS A 496 19.79 -13.80 -30.25
CA LYS A 496 19.82 -13.33 -28.84
C LYS A 496 20.01 -11.82 -28.77
N LEU A 497 20.85 -11.26 -29.66
CA LEU A 497 21.01 -9.82 -29.80
C LEU A 497 19.70 -9.17 -30.26
N ALA A 498 19.05 -9.72 -31.28
CA ALA A 498 17.76 -9.25 -31.77
C ALA A 498 16.68 -9.27 -30.66
N ALA A 499 16.56 -10.38 -29.92
CA ALA A 499 15.64 -10.49 -28.79
C ALA A 499 15.96 -9.48 -27.68
N GLY A 500 17.24 -9.27 -27.36
CA GLY A 500 17.66 -8.25 -26.39
C GLY A 500 17.27 -6.83 -26.82
N THR A 501 17.40 -6.52 -28.11
CA THR A 501 16.98 -5.22 -28.65
C THR A 501 15.46 -5.07 -28.73
N GLU A 502 14.70 -6.14 -28.95
CA GLU A 502 13.23 -6.10 -28.84
C GLU A 502 12.78 -5.78 -27.40
N VAL A 503 13.43 -6.36 -26.39
CA VAL A 503 13.18 -6.04 -24.98
C VAL A 503 13.47 -4.57 -24.68
N ILE A 504 14.59 -4.03 -25.19
CA ILE A 504 14.92 -2.60 -25.03
C ILE A 504 13.87 -1.73 -25.73
N ALA A 505 13.49 -2.06 -26.97
CA ALA A 505 12.48 -1.32 -27.72
C ALA A 505 11.13 -1.31 -26.98
N PHE A 506 10.71 -2.46 -26.45
CA PHE A 506 9.48 -2.59 -25.66
C PHE A 506 9.54 -1.81 -24.34
N GLY A 507 10.66 -1.90 -23.62
CA GLY A 507 10.89 -1.15 -22.39
C GLY A 507 10.85 0.36 -22.63
N ASN A 508 11.44 0.82 -23.72
CA ASN A 508 11.43 2.23 -24.10
C ASN A 508 10.09 2.72 -24.62
N ALA A 509 9.33 1.87 -25.31
CA ALA A 509 7.94 2.16 -25.66
C ALA A 509 7.06 2.29 -24.40
N THR A 510 7.31 1.45 -23.39
CA THR A 510 6.63 1.54 -22.09
C THR A 510 7.02 2.81 -21.34
N LEU A 511 8.30 3.18 -21.36
CA LEU A 511 8.79 4.44 -20.79
C LEU A 511 8.15 5.65 -21.49
N ALA A 512 8.13 5.67 -22.83
CA ALA A 512 7.50 6.71 -23.62
C ALA A 512 5.99 6.85 -23.31
N ALA A 513 5.29 5.72 -23.19
CA ALA A 513 3.87 5.70 -22.80
C ALA A 513 3.67 6.24 -21.37
N GLY A 514 4.50 5.82 -20.40
CA GLY A 514 4.45 6.32 -19.02
C GLY A 514 4.76 7.80 -18.92
N THR A 515 5.74 8.31 -19.68
CA THR A 515 6.02 9.75 -19.78
C THR A 515 4.87 10.51 -20.43
N GLY A 516 4.20 9.94 -21.43
CA GLY A 516 3.01 10.54 -22.04
C GLY A 516 1.82 10.62 -21.08
N GLN A 517 1.63 9.60 -20.23
CA GLN A 517 0.64 9.65 -19.14
C GLN A 517 0.97 10.73 -18.10
N LEU A 518 2.25 10.86 -17.73
CA LEU A 518 2.71 11.90 -16.82
C LEU A 518 2.51 13.29 -17.44
N GLU A 519 2.92 13.49 -18.70
CA GLU A 519 2.69 14.72 -19.47
C GLU A 519 1.21 15.10 -19.50
N GLY A 520 0.32 14.14 -19.73
CA GLY A 520 -1.13 14.35 -19.70
C GLY A 520 -1.71 14.69 -18.32
N GLY A 521 -1.09 14.23 -17.23
CA GLY A 521 -1.54 14.47 -15.85
C GLY A 521 -1.02 15.78 -15.22
N LEU A 522 0.13 16.29 -15.68
CA LEU A 522 0.75 17.50 -15.13
C LEU A 522 -0.13 18.75 -15.21
N PRO A 523 -0.92 19.02 -16.29
CA PRO A 523 -1.83 20.15 -16.33
C PRO A 523 -2.91 20.12 -15.23
N ALA A 524 -3.47 18.94 -14.94
CA ALA A 524 -4.47 18.78 -13.88
C ALA A 524 -3.85 18.99 -12.49
N LEU A 525 -2.64 18.47 -12.28
CA LEU A 525 -1.89 18.67 -11.04
C LEU A 525 -1.50 20.14 -10.84
N LEU A 526 -1.04 20.83 -11.91
CA LEU A 526 -0.73 22.25 -11.90
C LEU A 526 -1.99 23.07 -11.58
N SER A 527 -3.13 22.74 -12.19
CA SER A 527 -4.42 23.36 -11.89
C SER A 527 -4.84 23.15 -10.43
N GLY A 528 -4.67 21.94 -9.89
CA GLY A 528 -4.92 21.65 -8.48
C GLY A 528 -4.01 22.46 -7.54
N ALA A 529 -2.71 22.52 -7.83
CA ALA A 529 -1.74 23.30 -7.06
C ALA A 529 -2.03 24.81 -7.13
N THR A 530 -2.51 25.31 -8.28
CA THR A 530 -2.96 26.69 -8.45
C THR A 530 -4.18 26.98 -7.59
N ARG A 531 -5.20 26.11 -7.63
CA ARG A 531 -6.41 26.25 -6.79
C ARG A 531 -6.10 26.25 -5.30
N VAL A 532 -5.16 25.43 -4.83
CA VAL A 532 -4.72 25.41 -3.43
C VAL A 532 -3.98 26.71 -3.09
N ALA A 533 -3.09 27.19 -3.97
CA ALA A 533 -2.42 28.47 -3.77
C ALA A 533 -3.41 29.63 -3.68
N ASP A 534 -4.37 29.70 -4.59
CA ASP A 534 -5.43 30.72 -4.62
C ASP A 534 -6.28 30.66 -3.34
N GLY A 535 -6.68 29.46 -2.91
CA GLY A 535 -7.41 29.27 -1.66
C GLY A 535 -6.63 29.69 -0.42
N ASN A 536 -5.31 29.48 -0.40
CA ASN A 536 -4.45 29.93 0.70
C ASN A 536 -4.28 31.45 0.72
N VAL A 537 -4.20 32.09 -0.46
CA VAL A 537 -4.19 33.55 -0.59
C VAL A 537 -5.53 34.13 -0.13
N GLU A 538 -6.65 33.51 -0.50
CA GLU A 538 -7.98 33.92 -0.05
C GLU A 538 -8.14 33.77 1.47
N LEU A 539 -7.67 32.65 2.05
CA LEU A 539 -7.68 32.42 3.49
C LEU A 539 -6.86 33.49 4.23
N ALA A 540 -5.63 33.75 3.77
CA ALA A 540 -4.77 34.79 4.32
C ALA A 540 -5.42 36.19 4.21
N GLY A 541 -6.15 36.46 3.12
CA GLY A 541 -6.88 37.70 2.92
C GLY A 541 -8.10 37.87 3.83
N LYS A 542 -8.71 36.76 4.29
CA LYS A 542 -9.86 36.78 5.21
C LYS A 542 -9.48 36.78 6.68
N THR A 543 -8.25 36.36 7.03
CA THR A 543 -7.77 36.35 8.43
C THR A 543 -7.85 37.72 9.11
N PRO A 544 -7.49 38.86 8.50
CA PRO A 544 -7.63 40.18 9.13
C PRO A 544 -9.08 40.53 9.48
N ALA A 545 -10.05 40.18 8.63
CA ALA A 545 -11.47 40.41 8.91
C ALA A 545 -11.98 39.55 10.08
N LEU A 546 -11.46 38.33 10.23
CA LEU A 546 -11.75 37.46 11.37
C LEU A 546 -11.16 38.04 12.67
N VAL A 547 -9.91 38.53 12.64
CA VAL A 547 -9.27 39.25 13.77
C VAL A 547 -10.15 40.41 14.21
N SER A 548 -10.51 41.31 13.28
CA SER A 548 -11.38 42.45 13.59
C SER A 548 -12.80 42.04 14.01
N GLY A 549 -13.26 40.85 13.64
CA GLY A 549 -14.51 40.28 14.15
C GLY A 549 -14.41 39.85 15.61
N VAL A 550 -13.32 39.18 15.97
CA VAL A 550 -13.02 38.74 17.34
C VAL A 550 -12.75 39.93 18.26
N GLU A 551 -12.01 40.94 17.79
CA GLU A 551 -11.78 42.20 18.52
C GLU A 551 -13.11 42.90 18.86
N ARG A 552 -13.99 43.08 17.87
CA ARG A 552 -15.32 43.69 18.12
C ARG A 552 -16.17 42.87 19.11
N LEU A 553 -16.06 41.54 19.07
CA LEU A 553 -16.79 40.68 20.00
C LEU A 553 -16.21 40.77 21.42
N HIS A 554 -14.89 40.86 21.54
CA HIS A 554 -14.19 41.09 22.81
C HIS A 554 -14.62 42.43 23.41
N ASP A 555 -14.55 43.52 22.64
CA ASP A 555 -14.97 44.86 23.09
C ASP A 555 -16.45 44.87 23.53
N GLY A 556 -17.32 44.17 22.79
CA GLY A 556 -18.74 44.04 23.16
C GLY A 556 -18.96 43.22 24.44
N SER A 557 -18.16 42.16 24.66
CA SER A 557 -18.20 41.35 25.87
C SER A 557 -17.70 42.13 27.09
N GLU A 558 -16.65 42.93 26.93
CA GLU A 558 -16.10 43.80 27.98
C GLU A 558 -17.12 44.87 28.41
N GLN A 559 -17.80 45.51 27.46
CA GLN A 559 -18.89 46.46 27.75
C GLN A 559 -20.05 45.81 28.52
N LEU A 560 -20.41 44.56 28.18
CA LEU A 560 -21.45 43.81 28.87
C LEU A 560 -21.02 43.41 30.29
N TYR A 561 -19.75 43.01 30.47
CA TYR A 561 -19.16 42.69 31.78
C TYR A 561 -19.23 43.90 32.71
N ASP A 562 -18.74 45.06 32.27
CA ASP A 562 -18.81 46.31 33.03
C ASP A 562 -20.27 46.71 33.33
N GLY A 563 -21.16 46.52 32.35
CA GLY A 563 -22.59 46.80 32.50
C GLY A 563 -23.27 45.93 33.56
N SER A 564 -22.93 44.63 33.62
CA SER A 564 -23.53 43.72 34.60
C SER A 564 -22.98 43.95 36.01
N GLY A 565 -21.70 44.34 36.15
CA GLY A 565 -21.13 44.80 37.42
C GLY A 565 -21.90 46.00 38.01
N ARG A 566 -22.18 47.01 37.17
CA ARG A 566 -22.99 48.18 37.58
C ARG A 566 -24.42 47.82 37.97
N LEU A 567 -25.03 46.81 37.34
CA LEU A 567 -26.36 46.33 37.69
C LEU A 567 -26.38 45.71 39.10
N VAL A 568 -25.37 44.89 39.43
CA VAL A 568 -25.19 44.32 40.78
C VAL A 568 -25.12 45.44 41.83
N ASP A 569 -24.30 46.48 41.58
CA ASP A 569 -24.17 47.63 42.49
C ASP A 569 -25.49 48.37 42.69
N GLY A 570 -26.27 48.57 41.61
CA GLY A 570 -27.57 49.23 41.68
C GLY A 570 -28.63 48.45 42.48
N ILE A 571 -28.61 47.12 42.41
CA ILE A 571 -29.54 46.26 43.18
C ILE A 571 -29.22 46.33 44.67
N ILE A 572 -27.93 46.34 45.02
CA ILE A 572 -27.45 46.51 46.40
C ILE A 572 -27.94 47.84 46.99
N GLU A 573 -27.89 48.93 46.21
CA GLU A 573 -28.36 50.25 46.66
C GLU A 573 -29.88 50.28 46.95
N VAL A 574 -30.70 49.61 46.13
CA VAL A 574 -32.16 49.55 46.33
C VAL A 574 -32.51 48.80 47.63
N ARG A 575 -31.86 47.66 47.87
CA ARG A 575 -32.04 46.87 49.11
C ARG A 575 -31.75 47.71 50.35
N ASP A 576 -30.62 48.41 50.36
CA ASP A 576 -30.16 49.18 51.53
C ASP A 576 -31.11 50.37 51.85
N ARG A 577 -31.88 50.87 50.88
CA ARG A 577 -32.88 51.94 51.10
C ARG A 577 -34.24 51.46 51.63
N VAL A 578 -34.60 50.18 51.44
CA VAL A 578 -35.94 49.64 51.75
C VAL A 578 -36.02 49.10 53.18
N VAL A 579 -34.96 48.43 53.66
CA VAL A 579 -34.89 47.81 55.00
C VAL A 579 -35.25 48.78 56.16
N PRO A 580 -34.80 50.05 56.21
CA PRO A 580 -35.11 50.96 57.33
C PRO A 580 -36.57 51.45 57.39
N LYS A 581 -37.38 51.21 56.34
CA LYS A 581 -38.78 51.67 56.28
C LYS A 581 -39.75 50.68 56.94
N VAL A 582 -39.40 49.39 57.01
CA VAL A 582 -40.20 48.33 57.65
C VAL A 582 -40.36 48.57 59.15
N GLU A 583 -39.28 48.95 59.83
CA GLU A 583 -39.29 49.20 61.29
C GLU A 583 -40.16 50.40 61.69
N LYS A 584 -40.29 51.42 60.81
CA LYS A 584 -41.15 52.59 61.07
C LYS A 584 -42.63 52.27 60.89
N SER A 585 -42.99 51.34 59.98
CA SER A 585 -44.37 50.89 59.77
C SER A 585 -44.89 50.10 60.97
N GLN A 586 -44.08 49.19 61.52
CA GLN A 586 -44.46 48.39 62.72
C GLN A 586 -44.75 49.25 63.96
N ARG A 587 -44.01 50.35 64.18
CA ARG A 587 -44.29 51.29 65.28
C ARG A 587 -45.64 52.02 65.14
N LEU A 588 -46.13 52.22 63.91
CA LEU A 588 -47.40 52.89 63.65
C LEU A 588 -48.60 51.95 63.88
N ALA A 589 -48.42 50.65 63.60
CA ALA A 589 -49.40 49.61 63.91
C ALA A 589 -49.63 49.47 65.42
N ASP A 590 -48.55 49.40 66.21
CA ASP A 590 -48.64 49.27 67.68
C ASP A 590 -49.30 50.47 68.36
N GLY A 591 -49.07 51.69 67.86
CA GLY A 591 -49.71 52.91 68.36
C GLY A 591 -51.23 52.94 68.14
N SER A 592 -51.69 52.42 67.01
CA SER A 592 -53.11 52.42 66.61
C SER A 592 -53.96 51.44 67.44
N VAL A 593 -53.35 50.36 67.94
CA VAL A 593 -54.01 49.40 68.83
C VAL A 593 -54.30 50.01 70.21
N LYS A 594 -53.36 50.77 70.78
CA LYS A 594 -53.55 51.43 72.09
C LYS A 594 -54.68 52.47 72.09
N VAL A 595 -54.81 53.26 71.02
CA VAL A 595 -55.87 54.28 70.89
C VAL A 595 -57.25 53.63 70.81
N ARG A 596 -57.37 52.50 70.09
CA ARG A 596 -58.63 51.75 69.98
C ARG A 596 -59.15 51.28 71.34
N ASP A 597 -58.26 50.78 72.20
CA ASP A 597 -58.67 50.22 73.49
C ASP A 597 -59.10 51.33 74.48
N GLY A 598 -58.44 52.49 74.48
CA GLY A 598 -58.87 53.65 75.29
C GLY A 598 -60.25 54.21 74.90
N LEU A 599 -60.62 54.15 73.62
CA LEU A 599 -61.93 54.64 73.15
C LEU A 599 -63.11 53.75 73.57
N LYS A 600 -62.88 52.49 73.95
CA LYS A 600 -63.94 51.63 74.50
C LYS A 600 -64.40 52.09 75.88
N GLU A 601 -63.49 52.56 76.74
CA GLU A 601 -63.84 53.08 78.07
C GLU A 601 -64.60 54.42 77.99
N ALA A 602 -64.18 55.33 77.11
CA ALA A 602 -64.86 56.61 76.90
C ALA A 602 -66.32 56.43 76.43
N ARG A 603 -66.59 55.38 75.64
CA ARG A 603 -67.95 55.07 75.15
C ARG A 603 -68.88 54.55 76.26
N LEU A 604 -68.33 53.92 77.31
CA LEU A 604 -69.08 53.51 78.50
C LEU A 604 -69.37 54.71 79.41
N GLY A 605 -68.37 55.57 79.68
CA GLY A 605 -68.54 56.75 80.53
C GLY A 605 -69.56 57.76 79.99
N THR A 606 -69.56 58.01 78.67
CA THR A 606 -70.54 58.92 78.04
C THR A 606 -71.98 58.40 78.07
N ARG A 607 -72.19 57.09 78.23
CA ARG A 607 -73.53 56.53 78.43
C ARG A 607 -74.06 56.80 79.84
N THR A 608 -73.22 56.63 80.86
CA THR A 608 -73.59 56.95 82.26
C THR A 608 -73.90 58.42 82.46
N LEU A 609 -73.20 59.32 81.77
CA LEU A 609 -73.44 60.76 81.87
C LEU A 609 -74.84 61.15 81.38
N VAL A 610 -75.27 60.64 80.21
CA VAL A 610 -76.62 60.88 79.66
C VAL A 610 -77.71 60.37 80.60
N ASP A 611 -77.55 59.17 81.16
CA ASP A 611 -78.55 58.63 82.08
C ASP A 611 -78.67 59.48 83.37
N GLY A 612 -77.58 60.11 83.82
CA GLY A 612 -77.55 60.96 85.01
C GLY A 612 -78.12 62.36 84.80
N THR A 613 -77.95 62.95 83.61
CA THR A 613 -78.48 64.28 83.29
C THR A 613 -80.00 64.27 83.13
N GLY A 614 -80.58 63.19 82.61
CA GLY A 614 -82.04 63.03 82.53
C GLY A 614 -82.72 63.00 83.91
N ALA A 615 -82.10 62.35 84.91
CA ALA A 615 -82.65 62.31 86.27
C ALA A 615 -82.61 63.67 87.00
N LEU A 616 -81.62 64.51 86.68
CA LEU A 616 -81.48 65.85 87.26
C LEU A 616 -82.59 66.78 86.75
N ASP A 617 -82.91 66.71 85.45
CA ASP A 617 -83.99 67.50 84.83
C ASP A 617 -85.34 67.24 85.54
N GLU A 618 -85.72 65.98 85.73
CA GLU A 618 -86.94 65.61 86.46
C GLU A 618 -86.98 66.14 87.91
N GLY A 619 -85.84 66.11 88.60
CA GLY A 619 -85.73 66.60 89.98
C GLY A 619 -85.94 68.12 90.11
N THR A 620 -85.41 68.90 89.17
CA THR A 620 -85.52 70.37 89.18
C THR A 620 -86.94 70.86 88.91
N GLN A 621 -87.70 70.16 88.07
CA GLN A 621 -89.13 70.45 87.84
C GLN A 621 -89.97 70.27 89.11
N THR A 622 -89.61 69.30 89.95
CA THR A 622 -90.30 69.07 91.24
C THR A 622 -90.00 70.19 92.24
N LEU A 623 -88.76 70.69 92.27
CA LEU A 623 -88.36 71.78 93.16
C LEU A 623 -89.08 73.10 92.81
N ALA A 624 -89.30 73.36 91.52
CA ALA A 624 -90.04 74.54 91.04
C ALA A 624 -91.46 74.60 91.63
N ALA A 625 -92.17 73.46 91.64
CA ALA A 625 -93.51 73.38 92.22
C ALA A 625 -93.54 73.63 93.74
N GLY A 626 -92.47 73.26 94.46
CA GLY A 626 -92.34 73.49 95.89
C GLY A 626 -92.12 74.96 96.26
N ALA A 627 -91.35 75.70 95.47
CA ALA A 627 -91.09 77.11 95.68
C ALA A 627 -92.37 77.96 95.62
N THR A 628 -93.28 77.65 94.70
CA THR A 628 -94.59 78.33 94.59
C THR A 628 -95.43 78.17 95.85
N THR A 629 -95.38 76.99 96.48
CA THR A 629 -96.13 76.71 97.72
C THR A 629 -95.61 77.50 98.92
N LEU A 630 -94.28 77.71 99.01
CA LEU A 630 -93.66 78.49 100.09
C LEU A 630 -94.06 79.97 100.02
N ALA A 631 -94.19 80.50 98.80
CA ALA A 631 -94.57 81.89 98.56
C ALA A 631 -95.98 82.23 99.09
N ASP A 632 -96.93 81.30 98.95
CA ASP A 632 -98.29 81.47 99.47
C ASP A 632 -98.32 81.50 101.01
N GLY A 633 -97.44 80.73 101.66
CA GLY A 633 -97.38 80.62 103.11
C GLY A 633 -96.81 81.87 103.80
N THR A 634 -95.81 82.52 103.20
CA THR A 634 -95.22 83.74 103.76
C THR A 634 -96.18 84.93 103.71
N GLN A 635 -97.08 84.96 102.74
CA GLN A 635 -98.07 86.03 102.59
C GLN A 635 -99.07 86.04 103.76
N GLN A 636 -99.48 84.85 104.22
CA GLN A 636 -100.39 84.73 105.37
C GLN A 636 -99.78 85.21 106.70
N LEU A 637 -98.47 85.04 106.88
CA LEU A 637 -97.76 85.46 108.09
C LEU A 637 -97.63 87.00 108.17
N ALA A 638 -97.43 87.65 107.02
CA ALA A 638 -97.43 89.12 106.91
C ALA A 638 -98.78 89.71 107.33
N ASP A 639 -99.89 89.16 106.83
CA ASP A 639 -101.23 89.65 107.14
C ASP A 639 -101.62 89.53 108.63
N GLY A 640 -101.17 88.46 109.29
CA GLY A 640 -101.50 88.20 110.71
C GLY A 640 -100.80 89.12 111.70
N SER A 641 -99.58 89.56 111.38
CA SER A 641 -98.75 90.36 112.27
C SER A 641 -99.18 91.83 112.33
N VAL A 642 -99.76 92.37 111.25
CA VAL A 642 -100.39 93.71 111.23
C VAL A 642 -101.53 93.79 112.26
N LYS A 643 -102.39 92.77 112.32
CA LYS A 643 -103.54 92.75 113.24
C LYS A 643 -103.14 92.77 114.71
N LEU A 644 -102.01 92.16 115.06
CA LEU A 644 -101.53 92.12 116.44
C LEU A 644 -101.05 93.51 116.90
N MET A 645 -100.50 94.32 115.99
CA MET A 645 -99.98 95.67 116.28
C MET A 645 -101.09 96.64 116.68
N ASP A 646 -102.23 96.57 116.00
CA ASP A 646 -103.37 97.43 116.31
C ASP A 646 -103.92 97.19 117.73
N GLY A 647 -103.88 95.94 118.20
CA GLY A 647 -104.40 95.57 119.52
C GLY A 647 -103.54 96.08 120.69
N THR A 648 -102.22 96.05 120.57
CA THR A 648 -101.30 96.48 121.63
C THR A 648 -101.31 97.99 121.83
N THR A 649 -101.50 98.74 120.76
CA THR A 649 -101.63 100.20 120.79
C THR A 649 -102.83 100.66 121.64
N LEU A 650 -103.91 99.88 121.65
CA LEU A 650 -105.11 100.17 122.43
C LEU A 650 -104.86 100.05 123.95
N VAL A 651 -104.09 99.04 124.38
CA VAL A 651 -103.78 98.79 125.80
C VAL A 651 -102.94 99.92 126.39
N ALA A 652 -101.97 100.44 125.63
CA ALA A 652 -101.10 101.55 126.04
C ALA A 652 -101.89 102.81 126.41
N SER A 653 -102.95 103.12 125.66
CA SER A 653 -103.76 104.32 125.93
C SER A 653 -104.57 104.24 127.23
N GLY A 654 -104.92 103.04 127.71
CA GLY A 654 -105.68 102.85 128.94
C GLY A 654 -104.86 103.00 130.23
N THR A 655 -103.59 102.60 130.20
CA THR A 655 -102.68 102.68 131.36
C THR A 655 -102.28 104.11 131.67
N THR A 656 -102.17 104.97 130.67
CA THR A 656 -101.81 106.38 130.85
C THR A 656 -102.88 107.12 131.66
N GLN A 657 -104.17 106.88 131.37
CA GLN A 657 -105.28 107.51 132.10
C GLN A 657 -105.34 107.13 133.59
N LEU A 658 -104.89 105.93 133.96
CA LEU A 658 -104.87 105.48 135.35
C LEU A 658 -103.76 106.16 136.18
N SER A 659 -102.61 106.41 135.56
CA SER A 659 -101.50 107.14 136.17
C SER A 659 -101.90 108.59 136.47
N ASP A 660 -102.46 109.28 135.49
CA ASP A 660 -102.83 110.69 135.61
C ASP A 660 -103.88 110.93 136.72
N GLY A 661 -104.83 110.01 136.90
CA GLY A 661 -105.89 110.12 137.92
C GLY A 661 -105.41 109.98 139.37
N THR A 662 -104.34 109.20 139.63
CA THR A 662 -103.82 108.98 140.99
C THR A 662 -102.91 110.12 141.46
N GLY A 663 -102.23 110.81 140.52
CA GLY A 663 -101.46 112.01 140.81
C GLY A 663 -102.31 113.15 141.40
N LEU A 664 -103.57 113.27 140.97
CA LEU A 664 -104.51 114.27 141.47
C LEU A 664 -104.93 114.05 142.94
N LEU A 665 -105.06 112.78 143.37
CA LEU A 665 -105.38 112.41 144.76
C LEU A 665 -104.26 112.82 145.73
N ARG A 666 -102.99 112.68 145.32
CA ARG A 666 -101.81 113.04 146.09
C ARG A 666 -101.82 114.52 146.47
N THR A 667 -102.05 115.38 145.49
CA THR A 667 -102.04 116.83 145.70
C THR A 667 -103.12 117.31 146.66
N SER A 668 -104.22 116.58 146.80
CA SER A 668 -105.30 116.95 147.73
C SER A 668 -105.00 116.64 149.20
N VAL A 669 -103.99 115.82 149.54
CA VAL A 669 -103.69 115.42 150.93
C VAL A 669 -102.61 116.30 151.59
N ASP A 670 -101.70 116.92 150.84
CA ASP A 670 -100.56 117.70 151.38
C ASP A 670 -100.82 119.21 151.61
N GLY A 671 -101.97 119.75 151.17
CA GLY A 671 -102.32 121.18 151.33
C GLY A 671 -103.13 121.50 152.60
N SER A 672 -102.51 122.10 153.61
CA SER A 672 -103.03 122.49 154.94
C SER A 672 -103.99 123.68 155.03
N GLY A 673 -104.83 123.73 156.09
CA GLY A 673 -105.41 124.99 156.61
C GLY A 673 -106.39 124.82 157.79
N ALA A 674 -106.10 125.48 158.92
CA ALA A 674 -106.96 125.59 160.10
C ALA A 674 -108.35 126.15 159.73
N GLY A 675 -109.41 125.42 160.08
CA GLY A 675 -110.79 125.77 159.76
C GLY A 675 -111.54 124.59 159.15
N THR A 676 -112.20 123.81 160.01
CA THR A 676 -113.35 122.92 159.75
C THR A 676 -113.51 122.29 158.35
N VAL A 677 -113.30 120.97 158.31
CA VAL A 677 -113.98 119.96 157.45
C VAL A 677 -113.51 119.91 155.98
N GLY A 678 -112.57 119.07 155.54
CA GLY A 678 -111.90 117.93 156.17
C GLY A 678 -112.52 116.55 155.84
N VAL A 679 -113.82 116.44 155.53
CA VAL A 679 -114.50 115.12 155.48
C VAL A 679 -115.28 114.84 154.18
N ILE A 680 -115.36 115.78 153.22
CA ILE A 680 -116.16 115.58 151.98
C ILE A 680 -115.31 115.13 150.76
N VAL A 681 -114.03 115.52 150.65
CA VAL A 681 -113.17 115.15 149.49
C VAL A 681 -112.83 113.66 149.46
N ILE A 682 -112.86 113.01 150.62
CA ILE A 682 -112.51 111.59 150.77
C ILE A 682 -113.65 110.66 150.23
N LEU A 683 -114.85 111.18 149.92
CA LEU A 683 -116.01 110.38 149.44
C LEU A 683 -116.33 110.43 147.93
N ALA A 684 -115.73 111.30 147.08
CA ALA A 684 -116.06 111.35 145.64
C ALA A 684 -114.97 110.81 144.69
N ALA A 685 -113.70 110.80 145.11
CA ALA A 685 -112.65 110.06 144.40
C ALA A 685 -112.96 108.54 144.30
N ALA A 686 -113.80 108.01 145.20
CA ALA A 686 -114.25 106.61 145.19
C ALA A 686 -115.33 106.29 144.12
N LEU A 687 -115.98 107.29 143.50
CA LEU A 687 -117.00 107.06 142.45
C LEU A 687 -116.43 107.08 141.02
N GLY A 688 -115.34 107.81 140.76
CA GLY A 688 -114.68 107.84 139.45
C GLY A 688 -114.00 106.52 139.07
N VAL A 689 -113.45 105.82 140.07
CA VAL A 689 -112.79 104.52 139.88
C VAL A 689 -113.78 103.42 139.48
N LEU A 690 -115.03 103.46 139.97
CA LEU A 690 -116.06 102.47 139.61
C LEU A 690 -116.62 102.65 138.18
N LEU A 691 -116.59 103.86 137.61
CA LEU A 691 -117.01 104.07 136.21
C LEU A 691 -115.92 103.67 135.20
N ALA A 692 -114.64 103.78 135.54
CA ALA A 692 -113.54 103.30 134.68
C ALA A 692 -113.58 101.77 134.49
N VAL A 693 -113.93 101.03 135.54
CA VAL A 693 -114.05 99.56 135.48
C VAL A 693 -115.26 99.11 134.64
N ALA A 694 -116.34 99.88 134.58
CA ALA A 694 -117.52 99.56 133.77
C ALA A 694 -117.30 99.76 132.24
N GLY A 695 -116.41 100.67 131.84
CA GLY A 695 -116.03 100.85 130.42
C GLY A 695 -115.18 99.68 129.89
N LEU A 696 -114.25 99.20 130.70
CA LEU A 696 -113.32 98.11 130.34
C LEU A 696 -114.01 96.77 130.07
N ILE A 697 -115.12 96.47 130.74
CA ILE A 697 -115.87 95.21 130.53
C ILE A 697 -116.72 95.25 129.23
N LEU A 698 -117.11 96.42 128.73
CA LEU A 698 -117.91 96.53 127.51
C LEU A 698 -117.07 96.53 126.21
N LEU A 699 -115.75 96.72 126.29
CA LEU A 699 -114.83 96.66 125.14
C LEU A 699 -114.42 95.23 124.72
N GLY A 700 -114.67 94.22 125.55
CA GLY A 700 -114.14 92.85 125.35
C GLY A 700 -114.96 91.90 124.45
N ARG A 701 -116.06 92.32 123.80
CA ARG A 701 -117.01 91.34 123.22
C ARG A 701 -117.44 91.53 121.76
N ARG A 702 -116.81 92.37 120.93
CA ARG A 702 -117.38 92.61 119.59
C ARG A 702 -116.51 92.57 118.34
N ARG A 703 -115.20 92.34 118.38
CA ARG A 703 -114.42 92.12 117.15
C ARG A 703 -113.19 91.22 117.38
N ALA A 704 -113.26 89.99 116.87
CA ALA A 704 -112.14 89.20 116.36
C ALA A 704 -112.68 88.41 115.16
#